data_AF-A0AAU4VK73-F1
#
_entry.id   AF-A0AAU4VK73-F1
#
_cell.length_a   1.000
_cell.length_b   1.000
_cell.length_c   1.000
_cell.angle_alpha   90.00
_cell.angle_beta   90.00
_cell.angle_gamma   90.00
#
_symmetry.space_group_name_H-M   'P 1'
#
loop_
_entity.id
_entity.type
_entity.pdbx_description
1 polymer ?
#
loop_
_entity_poly.entity_id
_entity_poly.type
_entity_poly.pdbx_seq_one_letter_code
_entity_poly.pdbx_strand_id
1 'polypeptide(L)'
;MPSAYPSHPGPSAAQPWPQGGPAGSPAAGPGWEPAVGPAAGPTAPPYTGAWAATGPDAPSAPPGSGTWRGAPPHAPAPAAPGAPLHDHRGGIPGAVPARTRSGPPPHAVPGTATADAPDPRRAALRTGTAEPADTADTAGSRSRRAALRTGTADADPGGRRPGRGGAGRARKRARVVKGVAFCAAAVASCMLVLRANEALGGIGHRPTAAPAAPVDAPDPGRVLQIVAHPDDDLYFMNPDLRYSIASGHPVTTVYLTAGEADGINATEGKQASTPPNKPAYAEARQNGIRAAYAKMATGDRASAWKRTVVPTKGGGHAEVDVLLAKPEVNLVWLQMREAGTVYDSAPDSLHGLWDGKVARLESVLASGTPAKQRFSYSKEQVVQTITGVLEQYKPTTVRAQDPTPGRFPDTKRYTDHQDHFYGARFVQAALAAYAKDVGPEQRPHFAVQNYVGYFNGSLPRALDPDEAKEKLDILDTYAWLDKQNHCGSDAGCGDLKVADHPAGNGWTSTVNYARGTSTSWLTSDKEHGLWAFKVLDGQVAVWHRSGPIGAWSGPRLLPGTGMDPGVSTVTLPDGRIAAFGTRTSFGARPTDYRREVVYAVQKGPGAPEFGDWQSLGTPETVDENWTSDISAPAVSVDGTGQLAAYVRDGAGSLRGRVQAANGSWGPWVQYGGTDLHGTPATATDGAGRRMVFAATTKSVLGWVQPKPGAPLGPATATGLPDTTLPLTAEGREGGVRLWFRKPGSGNVRTALVTGDGGLKANGLTDLGGLQGFGAVTASGHVLAGRSAGGRLGSDLGSGRPWERSPLMFVGAPSATTTGKDMVSLAVVGLDARLYVTSSADDANAHLAPWLPVGPRNVTPR
;
A
#
# COMPACT_ATOMS: atom_id res chain seq x y z
N MET A 1 56.23 35.60 -7.19
CA MET A 1 56.70 36.62 -6.22
C MET A 1 55.69 37.78 -6.21
N PRO A 2 55.44 38.42 -5.05
CA PRO A 2 54.25 38.00 -4.29
C PRO A 2 53.44 39.13 -3.59
N SER A 3 52.29 38.76 -3.04
CA SER A 3 51.77 39.22 -1.74
C SER A 3 50.65 38.24 -1.32
N ALA A 4 50.82 37.28 -0.41
CA ALA A 4 51.08 37.32 1.04
C ALA A 4 49.78 37.13 1.89
N TYR A 5 49.78 36.04 2.70
CA TYR A 5 48.73 35.55 3.61
C TYR A 5 48.65 36.36 4.93
N PRO A 6 47.52 36.36 5.71
CA PRO A 6 47.10 35.26 6.61
C PRO A 6 45.55 35.10 6.83
N SER A 7 44.99 34.19 7.65
CA SER A 7 45.28 32.76 7.93
C SER A 7 44.17 32.09 8.80
N HIS A 8 43.81 30.83 8.49
CA HIS A 8 43.11 29.83 9.35
C HIS A 8 41.62 30.03 9.79
N PRO A 9 40.91 28.93 10.19
CA PRO A 9 39.45 28.83 10.09
C PRO A 9 38.70 28.64 11.43
N GLY A 10 37.36 28.72 11.38
CA GLY A 10 36.47 28.35 12.49
C GLY A 10 35.47 27.25 12.08
N PRO A 11 35.41 26.09 12.77
CA PRO A 11 34.39 25.06 12.55
C PRO A 11 33.12 25.35 13.37
N SER A 12 31.94 25.17 12.78
CA SER A 12 30.68 25.19 13.52
C SER A 12 30.51 23.89 14.33
N ALA A 13 30.28 24.01 15.63
CA ALA A 13 30.26 22.88 16.55
C ALA A 13 29.03 21.98 16.38
N ALA A 14 29.25 20.67 16.39
CA ALA A 14 28.23 19.66 16.68
C ALA A 14 28.32 19.27 18.16
N GLN A 15 27.18 19.10 18.84
CA GLN A 15 27.16 18.70 20.25
C GLN A 15 27.50 17.20 20.42
N PRO A 16 28.31 16.82 21.42
CA PRO A 16 28.70 15.43 21.67
C PRO A 16 27.74 14.67 22.59
N TRP A 17 27.80 13.34 22.47
CA TRP A 17 27.14 12.35 23.33
C TRP A 17 27.82 12.27 24.72
N PRO A 18 27.09 11.95 25.80
CA PRO A 18 27.68 11.50 27.05
C PRO A 18 27.81 9.96 27.10
N GLN A 19 29.02 9.46 27.37
CA GLN A 19 29.25 8.14 27.98
C GLN A 19 30.03 8.31 29.28
N GLY A 20 29.75 7.47 30.27
CA GLY A 20 30.49 7.38 31.53
C GLY A 20 30.16 6.07 32.24
N GLY A 21 31.20 5.30 32.61
CA GLY A 21 31.10 3.96 33.19
C GLY A 21 31.24 3.91 34.73
N PRO A 22 31.86 2.86 35.33
CA PRO A 22 31.06 1.98 36.19
C PRO A 22 31.57 1.77 37.64
N ALA A 23 30.65 1.26 38.47
CA ALA A 23 30.80 0.40 39.66
C ALA A 23 31.67 0.83 40.88
N GLY A 24 31.06 0.86 42.07
CA GLY A 24 31.74 0.88 43.37
C GLY A 24 30.80 0.87 44.59
N SER A 25 30.94 -0.13 45.46
CA SER A 25 30.35 -0.30 46.82
C SER A 25 31.50 -0.72 47.76
N PRO A 26 31.47 -0.59 49.12
CA PRO A 26 30.28 -0.83 49.97
C PRO A 26 30.12 -0.04 51.32
N ALA A 27 29.00 -0.32 52.00
CA ALA A 27 28.78 -0.44 53.46
C ALA A 27 28.94 0.75 54.45
N ALA A 28 27.82 1.14 55.10
CA ALA A 28 27.62 1.12 56.57
C ALA A 28 26.14 1.48 56.95
N GLY A 29 25.57 0.81 57.97
CA GLY A 29 24.29 1.19 58.61
C GLY A 29 24.52 1.95 59.95
N PRO A 30 23.61 1.93 60.96
CA PRO A 30 22.32 1.22 61.07
C PRO A 30 21.14 2.10 61.61
N GLY A 31 19.93 1.54 61.83
CA GLY A 31 18.92 2.23 62.69
C GLY A 31 17.44 1.80 62.65
N TRP A 32 17.09 0.72 63.36
CA TRP A 32 15.82 0.48 64.11
C TRP A 32 14.45 0.24 63.41
N GLU A 33 13.89 -0.93 63.75
CA GLU A 33 12.46 -1.29 63.91
C GLU A 33 12.08 -1.20 65.42
N PRO A 34 10.81 -1.28 65.91
CA PRO A 34 9.79 -2.28 65.54
C PRO A 34 8.31 -1.84 65.50
N ALA A 35 7.41 -2.80 65.26
CA ALA A 35 6.01 -2.63 64.88
C ALA A 35 4.96 -2.58 66.02
N VAL A 36 3.80 -1.94 65.77
CA VAL A 36 2.47 -2.23 66.38
C VAL A 36 1.34 -1.87 65.38
N GLY A 37 0.23 -2.63 65.35
CA GLY A 37 -1.05 -2.21 64.72
C GLY A 37 -1.98 -1.46 65.71
N PRO A 38 -3.33 -1.42 65.54
CA PRO A 38 -4.16 -2.06 64.51
C PRO A 38 -5.35 -1.19 63.93
N ALA A 39 -6.15 -1.83 63.06
CA ALA A 39 -7.60 -1.67 62.85
C ALA A 39 -8.25 -0.33 62.40
N ALA A 40 -8.88 -0.35 61.21
CA ALA A 40 -10.36 -0.31 61.07
C ALA A 40 -10.81 -0.56 59.61
N GLY A 41 -11.79 -1.46 59.41
CA GLY A 41 -12.64 -1.50 58.19
C GLY A 41 -13.91 -0.66 58.39
N PRO A 42 -15.02 -0.83 57.63
CA PRO A 42 -15.39 -1.95 56.74
C PRO A 42 -15.76 -1.42 55.31
N THR A 43 -16.39 -2.10 54.33
CA THR A 43 -17.37 -3.21 54.31
C THR A 43 -17.32 -4.06 53.02
N ALA A 44 -17.26 -5.37 53.25
CA ALA A 44 -18.15 -6.41 52.71
C ALA A 44 -18.11 -6.85 51.22
N PRO A 45 -18.38 -8.15 50.94
CA PRO A 45 -17.61 -8.89 49.94
C PRO A 45 -18.53 -9.81 49.07
N PRO A 46 -18.05 -10.87 48.37
CA PRO A 46 -18.89 -11.71 47.52
C PRO A 46 -19.51 -12.91 48.27
N TYR A 47 -20.49 -13.59 47.66
CA TYR A 47 -20.88 -14.94 48.06
C TYR A 47 -21.30 -15.82 46.87
N THR A 48 -21.00 -17.11 47.00
CA THR A 48 -21.41 -18.20 46.11
C THR A 48 -22.76 -18.80 46.54
N GLY A 49 -23.43 -19.52 45.64
CA GLY A 49 -24.58 -20.36 45.94
C GLY A 49 -24.56 -21.63 45.09
N ALA A 50 -24.79 -22.78 45.72
CA ALA A 50 -24.85 -24.12 45.10
C ALA A 50 -26.14 -24.86 45.54
N TRP A 51 -26.17 -26.20 45.38
CA TRP A 51 -27.30 -27.15 45.61
C TRP A 51 -28.27 -27.30 44.42
N ALA A 52 -28.72 -28.49 43.99
CA ALA A 52 -28.37 -29.89 44.29
C ALA A 52 -28.79 -30.77 43.06
N ALA A 53 -27.94 -31.65 42.52
CA ALA A 53 -27.74 -33.08 42.85
C ALA A 53 -28.70 -34.10 42.17
N THR A 54 -28.14 -34.96 41.30
CA THR A 54 -28.24 -36.45 41.32
C THR A 54 -27.15 -37.07 40.43
N GLY A 55 -26.33 -37.97 40.99
CA GLY A 55 -25.54 -38.98 40.25
C GLY A 55 -26.26 -40.35 40.31
N PRO A 56 -25.60 -41.52 40.13
CA PRO A 56 -24.14 -41.82 40.04
C PRO A 56 -23.77 -42.43 38.64
N ASP A 57 -22.56 -42.90 38.28
CA ASP A 57 -21.54 -43.72 38.97
C ASP A 57 -20.07 -43.33 38.67
N ALA A 58 -19.19 -43.70 39.61
CA ALA A 58 -17.71 -43.72 39.53
C ALA A 58 -17.23 -45.18 39.79
N PRO A 59 -15.94 -45.54 40.04
CA PRO A 59 -14.67 -44.79 40.16
C PRO A 59 -13.61 -45.31 39.14
N SER A 60 -12.28 -45.07 39.14
CA SER A 60 -11.28 -44.80 40.20
C SER A 60 -10.01 -44.10 39.66
N ALA A 61 -9.15 -43.65 40.56
CA ALA A 61 -7.94 -42.82 40.34
C ALA A 61 -6.69 -43.48 41.02
N PRO A 62 -5.52 -42.83 41.26
CA PRO A 62 -4.64 -42.03 40.40
C PRO A 62 -3.12 -42.48 40.46
N PRO A 63 -2.04 -41.71 40.79
CA PRO A 63 -0.84 -41.68 39.91
C PRO A 63 0.56 -41.78 40.61
N GLY A 64 1.63 -41.58 39.82
CA GLY A 64 3.05 -41.50 40.24
C GLY A 64 3.91 -42.61 39.61
N SER A 65 5.23 -42.51 39.43
CA SER A 65 6.24 -41.46 39.64
C SER A 65 7.50 -41.86 38.84
N GLY A 66 8.62 -41.10 38.87
CA GLY A 66 9.95 -41.67 38.54
C GLY A 66 10.86 -40.85 37.62
N THR A 67 12.06 -40.55 38.14
CA THR A 67 13.21 -39.94 37.46
C THR A 67 14.28 -40.98 37.10
N TRP A 68 15.11 -40.74 36.07
CA TRP A 68 16.60 -40.74 36.11
C TRP A 68 17.31 -40.95 34.73
N ARG A 69 18.63 -40.71 34.75
CA ARG A 69 19.58 -40.65 33.63
C ARG A 69 20.17 -42.03 33.27
N GLY A 70 20.69 -42.18 32.05
CA GLY A 70 21.64 -43.25 31.69
C GLY A 70 21.93 -43.33 30.20
N ALA A 71 23.19 -43.43 29.81
CA ALA A 71 23.69 -43.53 28.42
C ALA A 71 24.53 -44.83 28.27
N PRO A 72 25.26 -45.13 27.18
CA PRO A 72 25.08 -44.88 25.73
C PRO A 72 25.27 -46.22 24.91
N PRO A 73 26.14 -46.36 23.86
CA PRO A 73 25.91 -46.01 22.44
C PRO A 73 26.08 -47.18 21.41
N HIS A 74 25.95 -46.81 20.12
CA HIS A 74 26.55 -47.38 18.90
C HIS A 74 25.69 -48.18 17.90
N ALA A 75 25.92 -47.83 16.64
CA ALA A 75 25.47 -48.45 15.38
C ALA A 75 26.41 -49.64 15.00
N PRO A 76 26.35 -50.32 13.82
CA PRO A 76 25.90 -49.84 12.50
C PRO A 76 25.08 -50.86 11.64
N ALA A 77 24.94 -50.50 10.35
CA ALA A 77 24.30 -51.20 9.22
C ALA A 77 25.09 -52.50 8.78
N PRO A 78 24.90 -53.14 7.59
CA PRO A 78 24.06 -52.82 6.41
C PRO A 78 23.42 -54.04 5.66
N ALA A 79 23.02 -53.81 4.41
CA ALA A 79 22.99 -54.72 3.24
C ALA A 79 21.63 -55.24 2.72
N ALA A 80 21.54 -55.29 1.38
CA ALA A 80 20.53 -55.94 0.54
C ALA A 80 21.18 -57.17 -0.16
N PRO A 81 20.63 -57.81 -1.21
CA PRO A 81 19.25 -57.84 -1.75
C PRO A 81 18.70 -59.28 -1.95
N GLY A 82 17.44 -59.45 -2.41
CA GLY A 82 16.97 -60.74 -2.93
C GLY A 82 15.45 -60.86 -3.16
N ALA A 83 15.05 -61.20 -4.40
CA ALA A 83 13.73 -61.72 -4.77
C ALA A 83 13.78 -63.29 -4.78
N PRO A 84 12.80 -64.12 -5.27
CA PRO A 84 11.58 -63.80 -6.03
C PRO A 84 10.33 -64.72 -5.75
N LEU A 85 9.30 -64.64 -6.62
CA LEU A 85 8.20 -65.64 -6.87
C LEU A 85 7.11 -65.84 -5.78
N HIS A 86 5.89 -66.35 -6.06
CA HIS A 86 4.91 -66.19 -7.17
C HIS A 86 3.62 -67.00 -6.81
N ASP A 87 2.40 -66.44 -7.00
CA ASP A 87 1.12 -67.14 -7.34
C ASP A 87 0.01 -66.06 -7.47
N HIS A 88 -0.87 -65.95 -8.47
CA HIS A 88 -1.82 -66.88 -9.13
C HIS A 88 -3.08 -67.21 -8.28
N ARG A 89 -4.31 -67.27 -8.81
CA ARG A 89 -4.91 -66.81 -10.10
C ARG A 89 -6.46 -66.89 -10.04
N GLY A 90 -7.16 -66.20 -10.95
CA GLY A 90 -8.56 -66.49 -11.34
C GLY A 90 -9.57 -65.36 -11.03
N GLY A 91 -10.43 -64.91 -11.95
CA GLY A 91 -10.66 -65.33 -13.34
C GLY A 91 -11.37 -64.25 -14.19
N ILE A 92 -11.44 -64.49 -15.50
CA ILE A 92 -11.73 -63.56 -16.64
C ILE A 92 -12.74 -64.29 -17.57
N PRO A 93 -13.69 -63.63 -18.31
CA PRO A 93 -13.40 -63.20 -19.70
C PRO A 93 -14.19 -62.01 -20.33
N GLY A 94 -13.56 -61.31 -21.30
CA GLY A 94 -14.24 -60.36 -22.20
C GLY A 94 -13.39 -59.44 -23.13
N ALA A 95 -12.67 -59.99 -24.12
CA ALA A 95 -12.28 -59.36 -25.42
C ALA A 95 -11.48 -58.00 -25.53
N VAL A 96 -10.14 -58.05 -25.39
CA VAL A 96 -9.05 -57.91 -26.43
C VAL A 96 -9.35 -57.15 -27.77
N PRO A 97 -8.42 -56.43 -28.47
CA PRO A 97 -6.95 -56.22 -28.28
C PRO A 97 -6.43 -54.76 -28.23
N ALA A 98 -5.12 -54.63 -27.96
CA ALA A 98 -4.35 -53.38 -27.78
C ALA A 98 -3.80 -52.72 -29.07
N ARG A 99 -3.37 -51.45 -28.94
CA ARG A 99 -2.24 -50.88 -29.71
C ARG A 99 -1.32 -50.06 -28.79
N THR A 100 -0.03 -50.14 -29.10
CA THR A 100 1.09 -49.55 -28.36
C THR A 100 1.20 -48.04 -28.53
N ARG A 101 1.66 -47.34 -27.48
CA ARG A 101 2.12 -45.93 -27.57
C ARG A 101 3.64 -45.88 -27.70
N SER A 102 4.13 -45.61 -28.90
CA SER A 102 5.45 -45.01 -29.12
C SER A 102 5.32 -43.47 -29.11
N GLY A 103 6.31 -42.77 -28.55
CA GLY A 103 6.37 -41.31 -28.57
C GLY A 103 6.92 -40.76 -29.90
N PRO A 104 6.52 -39.55 -30.33
CA PRO A 104 7.12 -38.85 -31.47
C PRO A 104 8.23 -37.84 -31.07
N PRO A 105 9.07 -37.37 -32.02
CA PRO A 105 10.43 -36.85 -31.78
C PRO A 105 10.53 -35.31 -31.67
N PRO A 106 11.72 -34.74 -31.33
CA PRO A 106 11.94 -33.30 -31.29
C PRO A 106 12.04 -32.67 -32.69
N HIS A 107 11.57 -31.43 -32.84
CA HIS A 107 11.69 -30.65 -34.08
C HIS A 107 12.87 -29.65 -34.05
N ALA A 108 13.44 -29.43 -35.23
CA ALA A 108 14.75 -28.84 -35.42
C ALA A 108 14.78 -27.31 -35.58
N VAL A 109 15.96 -26.75 -35.36
CA VAL A 109 16.37 -25.37 -35.67
C VAL A 109 16.59 -25.21 -37.19
N PRO A 110 16.14 -24.11 -37.82
CA PRO A 110 16.62 -23.69 -39.14
C PRO A 110 17.88 -22.81 -38.98
N GLY A 111 18.97 -23.19 -39.64
CA GLY A 111 20.21 -22.42 -39.71
C GLY A 111 20.23 -21.38 -40.84
N THR A 112 21.16 -20.44 -40.72
CA THR A 112 21.43 -19.29 -41.59
C THR A 112 21.81 -19.62 -43.05
N ALA A 113 21.47 -18.72 -43.97
CA ALA A 113 22.23 -18.48 -45.21
C ALA A 113 22.33 -16.97 -45.51
N THR A 114 23.43 -16.57 -46.13
CA THR A 114 23.99 -15.20 -46.24
C THR A 114 23.72 -14.51 -47.57
N ALA A 115 23.63 -13.17 -47.58
CA ALA A 115 24.06 -12.33 -48.72
C ALA A 115 24.26 -10.85 -48.30
N ASP A 116 25.53 -10.42 -48.38
CA ASP A 116 26.09 -9.11 -48.75
C ASP A 116 25.43 -7.75 -48.42
N ALA A 117 26.28 -6.83 -47.94
CA ALA A 117 26.03 -5.39 -47.82
C ALA A 117 26.17 -4.65 -49.17
N PRO A 118 25.84 -3.34 -49.25
CA PRO A 118 26.92 -2.37 -49.01
C PRO A 118 26.53 -1.06 -48.28
N ASP A 119 27.50 -0.50 -47.54
CA ASP A 119 27.59 0.95 -47.25
C ASP A 119 28.02 1.70 -48.54
N PRO A 120 27.62 2.97 -48.74
CA PRO A 120 28.66 3.98 -48.60
C PRO A 120 28.20 5.33 -48.02
N ARG A 121 28.95 5.82 -47.03
CA ARG A 121 29.13 7.26 -46.78
C ARG A 121 29.91 7.92 -47.93
N ARG A 122 29.53 9.14 -48.37
CA ARG A 122 30.40 10.36 -48.28
C ARG A 122 29.85 11.64 -48.94
N ALA A 123 29.90 12.71 -48.13
CA ALA A 123 30.49 14.04 -48.40
C ALA A 123 29.98 14.96 -49.54
N ALA A 124 29.57 16.18 -49.14
CA ALA A 124 30.09 17.43 -49.71
C ALA A 124 30.11 18.54 -48.64
N LEU A 125 31.22 19.29 -48.54
CA LEU A 125 31.32 20.54 -47.76
C LEU A 125 30.94 21.74 -48.65
N ARG A 126 30.43 22.84 -48.07
CA ARG A 126 31.23 24.09 -47.85
C ARG A 126 30.43 25.34 -47.41
N THR A 127 31.02 26.03 -46.44
CA THR A 127 31.10 27.51 -46.24
C THR A 127 29.84 28.38 -46.09
N GLY A 128 29.79 29.12 -44.97
CA GLY A 128 28.97 30.31 -44.75
C GLY A 128 29.15 30.84 -43.32
N THR A 129 29.86 31.95 -43.14
CA THR A 129 30.40 32.43 -41.85
C THR A 129 29.63 33.60 -41.22
N ALA A 130 29.84 33.77 -39.90
CA ALA A 130 29.81 35.01 -39.11
C ALA A 130 28.56 35.37 -38.27
N GLU A 131 28.86 35.78 -37.04
CA GLU A 131 28.02 36.31 -35.95
C GLU A 131 27.84 37.87 -36.08
N PRO A 132 27.48 38.64 -35.03
CA PRO A 132 26.17 38.76 -34.35
C PRO A 132 25.72 40.25 -34.23
N ALA A 133 24.66 40.52 -33.45
CA ALA A 133 24.60 41.56 -32.38
C ALA A 133 23.24 42.28 -32.24
N ASP A 134 22.78 42.37 -30.99
CA ASP A 134 22.10 43.45 -30.27
C ASP A 134 21.08 44.39 -30.96
N THR A 135 19.91 44.53 -30.35
CA THR A 135 19.69 45.62 -29.34
C THR A 135 18.34 45.48 -28.62
N ALA A 136 18.25 46.08 -27.43
CA ALA A 136 17.10 46.03 -26.53
C ALA A 136 16.31 47.37 -26.49
N ASP A 137 15.26 47.40 -25.63
CA ASP A 137 14.54 48.57 -25.12
C ASP A 137 13.71 49.42 -26.12
N THR A 138 12.44 49.76 -25.85
CA THR A 138 11.96 50.45 -24.63
C THR A 138 10.44 50.32 -24.42
N ALA A 139 9.95 50.68 -23.22
CA ALA A 139 8.54 50.73 -22.84
C ALA A 139 7.81 52.03 -23.26
N GLY A 140 6.46 52.08 -23.24
CA GLY A 140 5.78 53.37 -23.42
C GLY A 140 4.24 53.47 -23.58
N SER A 141 3.46 53.13 -22.55
CA SER A 141 2.38 54.00 -22.01
C SER A 141 1.28 54.65 -22.91
N ARG A 142 0.02 54.28 -22.60
CA ARG A 142 -1.19 55.13 -22.37
C ARG A 142 -1.94 55.84 -23.52
N SER A 143 -3.15 55.30 -23.77
CA SER A 143 -4.49 55.95 -23.78
C SER A 143 -4.77 57.27 -24.55
N ARG A 144 -5.89 57.27 -25.28
CA ARG A 144 -6.91 58.36 -25.26
C ARG A 144 -8.29 57.90 -25.76
N ARG A 145 -9.30 58.72 -25.48
CA ARG A 145 -10.76 58.49 -25.62
C ARG A 145 -11.34 59.10 -26.90
N ALA A 146 -12.62 58.76 -27.13
CA ALA A 146 -13.66 59.48 -27.88
C ALA A 146 -13.62 59.31 -29.41
N ALA A 147 -14.64 58.80 -30.12
CA ALA A 147 -16.12 58.87 -30.07
C ALA A 147 -16.67 59.86 -31.12
N LEU A 148 -17.70 59.45 -31.88
CA LEU A 148 -18.93 60.21 -32.20
C LEU A 148 -19.77 59.56 -33.34
N ARG A 149 -21.09 59.47 -33.11
CA ARG A 149 -22.20 59.54 -34.10
C ARG A 149 -22.36 58.39 -35.12
N THR A 150 -23.53 58.05 -35.68
CA THR A 150 -24.99 58.31 -35.49
C THR A 150 -25.73 57.29 -36.39
N GLY A 151 -26.99 56.87 -36.19
CA GLY A 151 -28.03 57.18 -35.21
C GLY A 151 -29.40 56.64 -35.70
N THR A 152 -30.48 56.89 -34.92
CA THR A 152 -31.93 56.87 -35.30
C THR A 152 -32.60 55.57 -35.80
N ALA A 153 -33.89 55.28 -35.55
CA ALA A 153 -34.87 55.75 -34.56
C ALA A 153 -36.17 54.90 -34.64
N ASP A 154 -37.10 55.15 -33.70
CA ASP A 154 -38.57 54.90 -33.76
C ASP A 154 -39.14 53.47 -33.67
N ALA A 155 -40.38 53.24 -33.17
CA ALA A 155 -41.19 53.91 -32.12
C ALA A 155 -42.44 53.03 -31.81
N ASP A 156 -42.90 53.02 -30.56
CA ASP A 156 -44.24 52.52 -30.16
C ASP A 156 -45.28 53.65 -30.29
N PRO A 157 -46.58 53.38 -30.54
CA PRO A 157 -47.53 53.60 -29.43
C PRO A 157 -48.86 52.79 -29.46
N GLY A 158 -49.46 52.61 -28.27
CA GLY A 158 -50.90 52.88 -28.09
C GLY A 158 -51.71 51.87 -27.26
N GLY A 159 -52.28 52.33 -26.14
CA GLY A 159 -53.16 51.51 -25.28
C GLY A 159 -54.63 52.00 -25.23
N ARG A 160 -55.52 51.18 -24.63
CA ARG A 160 -56.83 51.60 -24.07
C ARG A 160 -57.37 50.59 -23.04
N ARG A 161 -58.45 50.97 -22.35
CA ARG A 161 -58.86 50.51 -20.99
C ARG A 161 -60.21 49.72 -21.02
N PRO A 162 -60.91 49.39 -19.89
CA PRO A 162 -61.20 48.00 -19.53
C PRO A 162 -62.70 47.59 -19.53
N GLY A 163 -62.99 46.28 -19.40
CA GLY A 163 -64.32 45.72 -19.14
C GLY A 163 -64.54 45.27 -17.69
N ARG A 164 -65.78 45.34 -17.19
CA ARG A 164 -66.18 45.11 -15.77
C ARG A 164 -67.48 44.30 -15.67
N GLY A 165 -67.64 43.50 -14.61
CA GLY A 165 -68.91 42.88 -14.18
C GLY A 165 -68.84 41.34 -14.12
N GLY A 166 -69.49 40.61 -13.18
CA GLY A 166 -70.25 40.96 -11.96
C GLY A 166 -70.07 39.81 -10.93
N ALA A 167 -70.20 39.95 -9.60
CA ALA A 167 -71.31 40.43 -8.76
C ALA A 167 -72.19 39.29 -8.18
N GLY A 168 -72.03 39.00 -6.87
CA GLY A 168 -72.91 38.15 -6.02
C GLY A 168 -72.21 37.85 -4.68
N ARG A 169 -72.55 38.41 -3.50
CA ARG A 169 -73.73 38.19 -2.61
C ARG A 169 -73.87 36.72 -2.14
N ALA A 170 -74.03 36.38 -0.85
CA ALA A 170 -74.20 37.18 0.38
C ALA A 170 -73.95 36.40 1.71
N ARG A 171 -73.79 37.14 2.84
CA ARG A 171 -74.37 36.98 4.23
C ARG A 171 -74.64 35.55 4.80
N LYS A 172 -74.51 35.22 6.11
CA LYS A 172 -74.23 35.95 7.38
C LYS A 172 -74.04 34.95 8.58
N ARG A 173 -73.26 35.34 9.61
CA ARG A 173 -73.35 35.00 11.08
C ARG A 173 -73.20 33.51 11.52
N ALA A 174 -72.12 33.12 12.24
CA ALA A 174 -71.80 33.28 13.69
C ALA A 174 -72.32 32.09 14.55
N ARG A 175 -71.50 31.40 15.37
CA ARG A 175 -70.77 31.90 16.57
C ARG A 175 -69.54 31.04 16.99
N VAL A 176 -68.53 31.72 17.54
CA VAL A 176 -67.67 31.36 18.71
C VAL A 176 -66.91 30.03 18.72
N VAL A 177 -65.57 30.10 18.66
CA VAL A 177 -64.64 29.87 19.79
C VAL A 177 -63.46 30.87 19.67
N LYS A 178 -62.99 31.45 20.78
CA LYS A 178 -61.75 32.24 20.89
C LYS A 178 -60.70 31.43 21.66
N GLY A 179 -59.43 31.48 21.25
CA GLY A 179 -58.30 31.07 22.09
C GLY A 179 -57.02 30.81 21.31
N VAL A 180 -55.91 31.43 21.73
CA VAL A 180 -54.52 31.08 21.37
C VAL A 180 -54.15 31.18 19.87
N ALA A 181 -54.11 32.40 19.31
CA ALA A 181 -53.50 32.63 17.98
C ALA A 181 -52.83 34.02 17.79
N PHE A 182 -52.57 34.79 18.86
CA PHE A 182 -52.05 36.17 18.72
C PHE A 182 -50.70 36.48 19.38
N CYS A 183 -50.11 35.53 20.13
CA CYS A 183 -48.74 35.68 20.64
C CYS A 183 -47.66 35.09 19.72
N ALA A 184 -48.02 34.16 18.81
CA ALA A 184 -47.06 33.52 17.90
C ALA A 184 -46.64 34.44 16.73
N ALA A 185 -47.57 35.22 16.17
CA ALA A 185 -47.30 36.06 15.01
C ALA A 185 -46.36 37.25 15.31
N ALA A 186 -46.44 37.83 16.52
CA ALA A 186 -45.56 38.91 16.94
C ALA A 186 -44.12 38.44 17.18
N VAL A 187 -43.93 37.27 17.83
CA VAL A 187 -42.61 36.68 18.06
C VAL A 187 -41.95 36.25 16.76
N ALA A 188 -42.70 35.61 15.84
CA ALA A 188 -42.19 35.25 14.53
C ALA A 188 -41.77 36.48 13.70
N SER A 189 -42.54 37.57 13.75
CA SER A 189 -42.24 38.81 13.02
C SER A 189 -41.02 39.54 13.59
N CYS A 190 -40.90 39.64 14.92
CA CYS A 190 -39.71 40.23 15.56
C CYS A 190 -38.45 39.39 15.33
N MET A 191 -38.55 38.05 15.38
CA MET A 191 -37.42 37.17 15.02
C MET A 191 -36.99 37.34 13.56
N LEU A 192 -37.94 37.51 12.63
CA LEU A 192 -37.61 37.73 11.21
C LEU A 192 -36.93 39.09 10.98
N VAL A 193 -37.36 40.14 11.68
CA VAL A 193 -36.75 41.48 11.59
C VAL A 193 -35.38 41.53 12.28
N LEU A 194 -35.18 40.83 13.39
CA LEU A 194 -33.87 40.70 14.05
C LEU A 194 -32.88 39.92 13.17
N ARG A 195 -33.30 38.78 12.59
CA ARG A 195 -32.48 37.99 11.65
C ARG A 195 -32.19 38.74 10.34
N ALA A 196 -33.12 39.57 9.86
CA ALA A 196 -32.91 40.42 8.68
C ALA A 196 -31.92 41.57 8.96
N ASN A 197 -31.94 42.18 10.15
CA ASN A 197 -30.96 43.20 10.53
C ASN A 197 -29.56 42.62 10.78
N GLU A 198 -29.45 41.39 11.32
CA GLU A 198 -28.15 40.69 11.36
C GLU A 198 -27.62 40.38 9.95
N ALA A 199 -28.49 40.05 8.99
CA ALA A 199 -28.11 39.84 7.59
C ALA A 199 -27.75 41.14 6.84
N LEU A 200 -28.35 42.28 7.21
CA LEU A 200 -28.06 43.60 6.61
C LEU A 200 -26.86 44.33 7.24
N GLY A 201 -26.53 44.03 8.51
CA GLY A 201 -25.32 44.54 9.17
C GLY A 201 -24.01 44.03 8.54
N GLY A 202 -24.05 42.93 7.78
CA GLY A 202 -22.88 42.34 7.11
C GLY A 202 -22.47 42.98 5.78
N ILE A 203 -23.24 43.94 5.24
CA ILE A 203 -23.01 44.48 3.88
C ILE A 203 -22.10 45.74 3.91
N GLY A 204 -21.68 46.19 5.10
CA GLY A 204 -20.89 47.42 5.32
C GLY A 204 -19.36 47.27 5.36
N HIS A 205 -18.83 46.05 5.31
CA HIS A 205 -17.39 45.80 5.23
C HIS A 205 -17.13 44.56 4.37
N ARG A 206 -16.49 44.75 3.21
CA ARG A 206 -15.64 43.67 2.67
C ARG A 206 -14.51 43.51 3.69
N PRO A 207 -14.32 42.34 4.31
CA PRO A 207 -13.00 42.02 4.83
C PRO A 207 -12.08 42.08 3.62
N THR A 208 -11.10 42.98 3.60
CA THR A 208 -9.93 42.79 2.77
C THR A 208 -9.42 41.40 3.14
N ALA A 209 -9.50 40.46 2.20
CA ALA A 209 -9.06 39.09 2.45
C ALA A 209 -7.65 39.18 3.03
N ALA A 210 -7.48 38.70 4.27
CA ALA A 210 -6.17 38.59 4.85
C ALA A 210 -5.30 37.85 3.81
N PRO A 211 -4.10 38.35 3.48
CA PRO A 211 -3.25 37.67 2.52
C PRO A 211 -3.16 36.22 2.96
N ALA A 212 -3.50 35.30 2.05
CA ALA A 212 -3.54 33.88 2.38
C ALA A 212 -2.22 33.54 3.05
N ALA A 213 -2.30 33.03 4.30
CA ALA A 213 -1.10 32.67 5.05
C ALA A 213 -0.26 31.79 4.12
N PRO A 214 1.04 32.09 3.94
CA PRO A 214 1.86 31.38 2.97
C PRO A 214 1.69 29.90 3.21
N VAL A 215 1.28 29.16 2.18
CA VAL A 215 1.07 27.72 2.29
C VAL A 215 2.44 27.14 2.60
N ASP A 216 2.68 26.82 3.87
CA ASP A 216 3.95 26.30 4.35
C ASP A 216 4.41 25.20 3.39
N ALA A 217 5.67 25.26 2.92
CA ALA A 217 6.21 24.31 1.96
C ALA A 217 5.91 22.87 2.42
N PRO A 218 5.29 22.01 1.58
CA PRO A 218 4.83 20.68 2.00
C PRO A 218 5.93 19.91 2.72
N ASP A 219 5.56 19.23 3.81
CA ASP A 219 6.44 18.26 4.44
C ASP A 219 6.77 17.19 3.37
N PRO A 220 8.04 16.97 2.99
CA PRO A 220 8.37 15.91 2.05
C PRO A 220 8.03 14.53 2.64
N GLY A 221 7.88 14.41 3.96
CA GLY A 221 7.85 13.12 4.62
C GLY A 221 9.22 12.44 4.56
N ARG A 222 9.28 11.21 5.07
CA ARG A 222 10.49 10.39 5.14
C ARG A 222 10.16 8.95 4.78
N VAL A 223 10.83 8.42 3.77
CA VAL A 223 10.62 7.06 3.27
C VAL A 223 11.68 6.14 3.86
N LEU A 224 11.26 5.11 4.59
CA LEU A 224 12.11 4.01 5.00
C LEU A 224 11.71 2.76 4.21
N GLN A 225 12.66 2.11 3.55
CA GLN A 225 12.46 0.83 2.89
C GLN A 225 13.17 -0.24 3.70
N ILE A 226 12.54 -1.39 3.92
CA ILE A 226 13.15 -2.52 4.63
C ILE A 226 12.93 -3.77 3.79
N VAL A 227 14.03 -4.38 3.34
CA VAL A 227 14.05 -5.52 2.43
C VAL A 227 15.02 -6.60 2.91
N ALA A 228 14.81 -7.83 2.46
CA ALA A 228 15.68 -8.94 2.82
C ALA A 228 17.09 -8.79 2.24
N HIS A 229 17.21 -8.64 0.91
CA HIS A 229 18.47 -8.74 0.17
C HIS A 229 18.88 -7.45 -0.57
N PRO A 230 20.18 -7.26 -0.85
CA PRO A 230 20.69 -6.18 -1.68
C PRO A 230 20.31 -6.34 -3.17
N ASP A 231 19.09 -5.94 -3.54
CA ASP A 231 18.53 -5.79 -4.92
C ASP A 231 16.99 -5.79 -4.92
N ASP A 232 16.38 -6.36 -3.89
CA ASP A 232 14.92 -6.46 -3.70
C ASP A 232 14.18 -5.13 -3.90
N ASP A 233 14.77 -4.02 -3.47
CA ASP A 233 14.21 -2.69 -3.66
C ASP A 233 14.33 -2.19 -5.12
N LEU A 234 15.39 -2.59 -5.82
CA LEU A 234 15.58 -2.32 -7.25
C LEU A 234 14.63 -3.17 -8.13
N TYR A 235 14.35 -4.42 -7.74
CA TYR A 235 13.42 -5.29 -8.48
C TYR A 235 11.94 -5.09 -8.12
N PHE A 236 11.61 -4.88 -6.84
CA PHE A 236 10.20 -4.93 -6.38
C PHE A 236 9.64 -3.59 -5.91
N MET A 237 10.47 -2.62 -5.51
CA MET A 237 10.02 -1.28 -5.08
C MET A 237 10.26 -0.17 -6.10
N ASN A 238 11.21 -0.33 -7.03
CA ASN A 238 11.31 0.56 -8.18
C ASN A 238 10.07 0.37 -9.09
N PRO A 239 9.41 1.48 -9.45
CA PRO A 239 9.99 2.81 -9.57
C PRO A 239 9.71 3.79 -8.43
N ASP A 240 8.87 3.41 -7.45
CA ASP A 240 8.53 4.27 -6.31
C ASP A 240 9.78 4.69 -5.50
N LEU A 241 10.84 3.86 -5.48
CA LEU A 241 12.16 4.20 -4.95
C LEU A 241 12.81 5.37 -5.73
N ARG A 242 13.10 5.22 -7.03
CA ARG A 242 13.81 6.27 -7.78
C ARG A 242 13.03 7.57 -7.85
N TYR A 243 11.69 7.52 -7.87
CA TYR A 243 10.86 8.72 -7.82
C TYR A 243 10.92 9.45 -6.48
N SER A 244 11.05 8.72 -5.36
CA SER A 244 11.27 9.34 -4.06
C SER A 244 12.59 10.11 -4.04
N ILE A 245 13.67 9.48 -4.51
CA ILE A 245 15.00 10.09 -4.63
C ILE A 245 14.95 11.33 -5.56
N ALA A 246 14.43 11.17 -6.78
CA ALA A 246 14.39 12.23 -7.78
C ALA A 246 13.48 13.42 -7.40
N SER A 247 12.47 13.20 -6.55
CA SER A 247 11.63 14.28 -6.00
C SER A 247 12.17 14.88 -4.69
N GLY A 248 13.36 14.47 -4.24
CA GLY A 248 14.02 15.04 -3.06
C GLY A 248 13.46 14.58 -1.70
N HIS A 249 12.72 13.46 -1.67
CA HIS A 249 12.32 12.85 -0.41
C HIS A 249 13.54 12.21 0.27
N PRO A 250 13.73 12.38 1.59
CA PRO A 250 14.65 11.54 2.36
C PRO A 250 14.28 10.06 2.22
N VAL A 251 15.26 9.26 1.77
CA VAL A 251 15.14 7.81 1.58
C VAL A 251 16.23 7.11 2.37
N THR A 252 15.81 6.21 3.25
CA THR A 252 16.71 5.24 3.88
C THR A 252 16.28 3.84 3.44
N THR A 253 17.21 3.01 2.99
CA THR A 253 16.94 1.59 2.70
C THR A 253 17.74 0.70 3.65
N VAL A 254 17.07 -0.28 4.24
CA VAL A 254 17.62 -1.23 5.21
C VAL A 254 17.60 -2.62 4.61
N TYR A 255 18.78 -3.24 4.57
CA TYR A 255 18.97 -4.61 4.14
C TYR A 255 19.14 -5.50 5.37
N LEU A 256 18.23 -6.46 5.52
CA LEU A 256 18.20 -7.36 6.67
C LEU A 256 19.36 -8.35 6.63
N THR A 257 19.56 -9.02 5.50
CA THR A 257 20.65 -9.99 5.33
C THR A 257 21.88 -9.35 4.69
N ALA A 258 23.00 -10.08 4.69
CA ALA A 258 24.22 -9.68 3.98
C ALA A 258 24.12 -9.89 2.45
N GLY A 259 23.10 -10.62 1.98
CA GLY A 259 22.96 -10.99 0.57
C GLY A 259 23.99 -12.01 0.09
N GLU A 260 24.59 -12.81 0.99
CA GLU A 260 25.78 -13.58 0.67
C GLU A 260 25.53 -14.86 -0.15
N ALA A 261 24.27 -15.29 -0.31
CA ALA A 261 23.85 -16.50 -1.03
C ALA A 261 24.80 -17.71 -0.88
N ASP A 262 25.28 -18.28 -1.98
CA ASP A 262 26.32 -19.33 -2.04
C ASP A 262 27.76 -18.78 -1.97
N GLY A 263 27.95 -17.46 -2.04
CA GLY A 263 29.25 -16.78 -2.11
C GLY A 263 29.90 -16.69 -3.49
N ILE A 264 29.28 -17.14 -4.58
CA ILE A 264 29.86 -17.14 -5.93
C ILE A 264 29.52 -15.82 -6.67
N ASN A 265 30.50 -14.96 -6.92
CA ASN A 265 30.30 -13.74 -7.73
C ASN A 265 30.70 -13.97 -9.20
N ALA A 266 29.83 -14.61 -10.00
CA ALA A 266 30.15 -14.93 -11.40
C ALA A 266 28.92 -15.05 -12.32
N THR A 267 29.14 -14.64 -13.57
CA THR A 267 28.30 -14.98 -14.74
C THR A 267 28.15 -16.50 -14.88
N GLU A 268 27.02 -16.97 -15.39
CA GLU A 268 26.62 -18.39 -15.49
C GLU A 268 27.75 -19.29 -16.01
N GLY A 269 28.37 -18.92 -17.13
CA GLY A 269 29.48 -19.67 -17.75
C GLY A 269 30.78 -19.76 -16.93
N LYS A 270 30.85 -19.12 -15.76
CA LYS A 270 31.97 -19.15 -14.81
C LYS A 270 31.60 -19.60 -13.40
N GLN A 271 30.33 -19.82 -13.09
CA GLN A 271 29.89 -20.17 -11.73
C GLN A 271 30.55 -21.46 -11.24
N ALA A 272 30.56 -22.52 -12.05
CA ALA A 272 31.12 -23.82 -11.70
C ALA A 272 32.64 -23.84 -11.44
N SER A 273 33.38 -22.82 -11.90
CA SER A 273 34.83 -22.69 -11.70
C SER A 273 35.24 -21.57 -10.74
N THR A 274 34.28 -20.81 -10.22
CA THR A 274 34.53 -19.71 -9.28
C THR A 274 34.36 -20.20 -7.85
N PRO A 275 35.39 -20.13 -6.98
CA PRO A 275 35.28 -20.59 -5.60
C PRO A 275 34.34 -19.68 -4.78
N PRO A 276 33.51 -20.25 -3.88
CA PRO A 276 32.59 -19.46 -3.06
C PRO A 276 33.33 -18.63 -2.00
N ASN A 277 33.02 -17.34 -1.94
CA ASN A 277 33.50 -16.40 -0.93
C ASN A 277 32.36 -15.47 -0.47
N LYS A 278 31.59 -15.94 0.52
CA LYS A 278 30.43 -15.23 1.09
C LYS A 278 30.72 -13.77 1.50
N PRO A 279 31.77 -13.45 2.29
CA PRO A 279 32.14 -12.05 2.60
C PRO A 279 32.41 -11.17 1.39
N ALA A 280 33.10 -11.69 0.36
CA ALA A 280 33.38 -10.92 -0.85
C ALA A 280 32.13 -10.72 -1.70
N TYR A 281 31.30 -11.75 -1.88
CA TYR A 281 30.06 -11.58 -2.65
C TYR A 281 29.09 -10.59 -1.99
N ALA A 282 28.95 -10.63 -0.66
CA ALA A 282 28.20 -9.63 0.09
C ALA A 282 28.74 -8.20 -0.15
N GLU A 283 30.07 -8.00 -0.09
CA GLU A 283 30.68 -6.70 -0.41
C GLU A 283 30.40 -6.27 -1.85
N ALA A 284 30.51 -7.17 -2.82
CA ALA A 284 30.27 -6.87 -4.23
C ALA A 284 28.83 -6.38 -4.47
N ARG A 285 27.83 -7.04 -3.87
CA ARG A 285 26.43 -6.59 -3.92
C ARG A 285 26.23 -5.23 -3.25
N GLN A 286 26.84 -5.00 -2.07
CA GLN A 286 26.83 -3.69 -1.41
C GLN A 286 27.43 -2.60 -2.30
N ASN A 287 28.53 -2.90 -3.00
CA ASN A 287 29.17 -1.98 -3.95
C ASN A 287 28.23 -1.65 -5.12
N GLY A 288 27.54 -2.66 -5.67
CA GLY A 288 26.55 -2.49 -6.75
C GLY A 288 25.35 -1.64 -6.33
N ILE A 289 24.82 -1.84 -5.12
CA ILE A 289 23.73 -1.01 -4.58
C ILE A 289 24.18 0.44 -4.38
N ARG A 290 25.36 0.67 -3.78
CA ARG A 290 25.94 2.01 -3.65
C ARG A 290 26.08 2.71 -5.00
N ALA A 291 26.46 1.97 -6.04
CA ALA A 291 26.56 2.47 -7.42
C ALA A 291 25.19 2.81 -8.03
N ALA A 292 24.21 1.91 -7.89
CA ALA A 292 22.84 2.10 -8.38
C ALA A 292 22.14 3.29 -7.70
N TYR A 293 22.27 3.42 -6.38
CA TYR A 293 21.72 4.56 -5.63
C TYR A 293 22.41 5.88 -5.98
N ALA A 294 23.73 5.88 -6.10
CA ALA A 294 24.50 7.05 -6.54
C ALA A 294 24.04 7.51 -7.93
N LYS A 295 23.86 6.58 -8.88
CA LYS A 295 23.31 6.85 -10.22
C LYS A 295 21.90 7.44 -10.16
N MET A 296 20.97 6.84 -9.40
CA MET A 296 19.60 7.36 -9.23
C MET A 296 19.56 8.77 -8.61
N ALA A 297 20.48 9.08 -7.70
CA ALA A 297 20.45 10.32 -6.92
C ALA A 297 21.25 11.49 -7.53
N THR A 298 22.22 11.19 -8.41
CA THR A 298 23.18 12.19 -8.92
C THR A 298 23.47 12.09 -10.43
N GLY A 299 23.06 11.00 -11.09
CA GLY A 299 23.51 10.64 -12.43
C GLY A 299 24.90 9.97 -12.47
N ASP A 300 25.70 10.08 -11.40
CA ASP A 300 27.04 9.48 -11.30
C ASP A 300 27.08 8.33 -10.29
N ARG A 301 27.27 7.10 -10.81
CA ARG A 301 27.45 5.87 -10.01
C ARG A 301 28.69 5.87 -9.11
N ALA A 302 29.67 6.74 -9.37
CA ALA A 302 30.91 6.84 -8.60
C ALA A 302 30.81 7.82 -7.42
N SER A 303 29.66 8.50 -7.22
CA SER A 303 29.47 9.44 -6.12
C SER A 303 29.80 8.81 -4.76
N ALA A 304 30.63 9.51 -3.98
CA ALA A 304 31.24 8.98 -2.78
C ALA A 304 30.26 8.81 -1.61
N TRP A 305 30.47 7.74 -0.83
CA TRP A 305 29.68 7.40 0.34
C TRP A 305 30.53 7.51 1.62
N LYS A 306 29.96 8.11 2.67
CA LYS A 306 30.53 8.04 4.02
C LYS A 306 30.00 6.79 4.71
N ARG A 307 30.87 5.78 4.85
CA ARG A 307 30.59 4.49 5.48
C ARG A 307 30.92 4.56 6.97
N THR A 308 30.01 4.14 7.83
CA THR A 308 30.17 4.18 9.30
C THR A 308 29.55 2.94 9.94
N VAL A 309 29.81 2.71 11.23
CA VAL A 309 29.19 1.62 12.01
C VAL A 309 28.51 2.21 13.23
N VAL A 310 27.30 1.72 13.50
CA VAL A 310 26.50 2.09 14.68
C VAL A 310 26.09 0.83 15.45
N PRO A 311 26.02 0.87 16.79
CA PRO A 311 25.42 -0.21 17.56
C PRO A 311 23.90 -0.26 17.29
N THR A 312 23.32 -1.45 17.21
CA THR A 312 21.86 -1.61 17.09
C THR A 312 21.22 -1.79 18.47
N LYS A 313 19.93 -1.40 18.60
CA LYS A 313 19.18 -1.61 19.86
C LYS A 313 19.04 -3.09 20.25
N GLY A 314 19.15 -4.02 19.30
CA GLY A 314 19.23 -5.45 19.57
C GLY A 314 20.59 -5.95 20.07
N GLY A 315 21.59 -5.08 20.23
CA GLY A 315 22.92 -5.44 20.75
C GLY A 315 23.94 -5.94 19.72
N GLY A 316 23.66 -5.77 18.43
CA GLY A 316 24.62 -6.02 17.34
C GLY A 316 25.14 -4.71 16.75
N HIS A 317 25.55 -4.75 15.48
CA HIS A 317 26.01 -3.56 14.75
C HIS A 317 25.34 -3.46 13.38
N ALA A 318 25.20 -2.25 12.88
CA ALA A 318 24.82 -1.98 11.50
C ALA A 318 25.90 -1.12 10.83
N GLU A 319 26.20 -1.40 9.57
CA GLU A 319 26.91 -0.44 8.72
C GLU A 319 25.90 0.57 8.19
N VAL A 320 26.27 1.85 8.18
CA VAL A 320 25.43 2.95 7.68
C VAL A 320 26.24 3.77 6.69
N ASP A 321 25.73 3.83 5.46
CA ASP A 321 26.32 4.57 4.36
C ASP A 321 25.47 5.79 4.03
N VAL A 322 26.10 6.96 4.07
CA VAL A 322 25.47 8.26 3.73
C VAL A 322 26.05 8.75 2.41
N LEU A 323 25.21 9.01 1.40
CA LEU A 323 25.67 9.52 0.12
C LEU A 323 26.11 10.98 0.26
N LEU A 324 27.40 11.28 0.03
CA LEU A 324 27.96 12.60 0.36
C LEU A 324 27.36 13.75 -0.46
N ALA A 325 27.03 13.48 -1.73
CA ALA A 325 26.38 14.45 -2.61
C ALA A 325 24.88 14.65 -2.30
N LYS A 326 24.26 13.71 -1.59
CA LYS A 326 22.83 13.63 -1.29
C LYS A 326 22.59 12.99 0.09
N PRO A 327 22.93 13.65 1.21
CA PRO A 327 22.86 13.05 2.55
C PRO A 327 21.45 12.64 3.02
N GLU A 328 20.42 13.06 2.29
CA GLU A 328 19.05 12.58 2.41
C GLU A 328 18.86 11.11 1.95
N VAL A 329 19.85 10.53 1.25
CA VAL A 329 19.88 9.14 0.77
C VAL A 329 20.86 8.31 1.62
N ASN A 330 20.34 7.27 2.28
CA ASN A 330 21.07 6.45 3.25
C ASN A 330 20.84 4.95 3.01
N LEU A 331 21.86 4.13 3.25
CA LEU A 331 21.78 2.66 3.24
C LEU A 331 22.16 2.12 4.62
N VAL A 332 21.48 1.08 5.09
CA VAL A 332 21.72 0.45 6.40
C VAL A 332 21.83 -1.07 6.22
N TRP A 333 22.97 -1.63 6.61
CA TRP A 333 23.26 -3.06 6.45
C TRP A 333 23.24 -3.75 7.81
N LEU A 334 22.24 -4.60 8.07
CA LEU A 334 22.16 -5.39 9.30
C LEU A 334 23.00 -6.67 9.23
N GLN A 335 23.43 -7.08 8.03
CA GLN A 335 24.39 -8.16 7.77
C GLN A 335 24.03 -9.51 8.42
N MET A 336 22.74 -9.82 8.61
CA MET A 336 22.31 -11.15 9.07
C MET A 336 22.59 -12.20 7.98
N ARG A 337 22.79 -13.46 8.36
CA ARG A 337 22.90 -14.56 7.41
C ARG A 337 21.65 -14.69 6.53
N GLU A 338 21.86 -14.84 5.24
CA GLU A 338 20.87 -15.26 4.26
C GLU A 338 20.63 -16.78 4.29
N ALA A 339 19.41 -17.24 3.99
CA ALA A 339 19.08 -18.65 3.82
C ALA A 339 19.94 -19.37 2.78
N GLY A 340 20.38 -18.67 1.72
CA GLY A 340 21.14 -19.26 0.60
C GLY A 340 20.35 -20.23 -0.28
N THR A 341 19.02 -20.30 -0.10
CA THR A 341 18.08 -21.05 -0.94
C THR A 341 16.71 -20.37 -0.92
N VAL A 342 16.06 -20.33 -2.09
CA VAL A 342 14.77 -19.66 -2.28
C VAL A 342 13.62 -20.41 -1.59
N TYR A 343 13.63 -21.74 -1.71
CA TYR A 343 12.46 -22.59 -1.40
C TYR A 343 12.71 -23.69 -0.36
N ASP A 344 13.96 -24.14 -0.20
CA ASP A 344 14.26 -25.25 0.70
C ASP A 344 14.34 -24.79 2.16
N SER A 345 14.12 -25.70 3.10
CA SER A 345 14.22 -25.37 4.53
C SER A 345 15.67 -25.13 4.92
N ALA A 346 16.01 -23.88 5.25
CA ALA A 346 17.30 -23.49 5.82
C ALA A 346 17.10 -23.02 7.27
N PRO A 347 17.59 -23.74 8.30
CA PRO A 347 17.36 -23.38 9.70
C PRO A 347 18.09 -22.08 10.09
N ASP A 348 19.29 -21.84 9.56
CA ASP A 348 20.06 -20.62 9.80
C ASP A 348 19.63 -19.49 8.83
N SER A 349 18.39 -19.01 8.96
CA SER A 349 17.77 -17.97 8.12
C SER A 349 16.80 -17.07 8.89
N LEU A 350 16.22 -16.04 8.26
CA LEU A 350 15.13 -15.26 8.88
C LEU A 350 13.89 -16.13 9.12
N HIS A 351 13.61 -17.08 8.22
CA HIS A 351 12.56 -18.09 8.38
C HIS A 351 12.81 -18.95 9.63
N GLY A 352 13.98 -19.58 9.73
CA GLY A 352 14.31 -20.45 10.86
C GLY A 352 14.41 -19.71 12.19
N LEU A 353 14.83 -18.45 12.20
CA LEU A 353 14.82 -17.60 13.40
C LEU A 353 13.38 -17.22 13.81
N TRP A 354 12.52 -16.84 12.86
CA TRP A 354 11.11 -16.55 13.14
C TRP A 354 10.39 -17.78 13.71
N ASP A 355 10.70 -18.95 13.16
CA ASP A 355 10.12 -20.23 13.55
C ASP A 355 10.70 -20.84 14.84
N GLY A 356 11.75 -20.24 15.41
CA GLY A 356 12.47 -20.76 16.57
C GLY A 356 13.24 -22.06 16.29
N LYS A 357 13.56 -22.35 15.02
CA LYS A 357 14.45 -23.46 14.62
C LYS A 357 15.89 -23.20 15.06
N VAL A 358 16.29 -21.92 15.08
CA VAL A 358 17.52 -21.43 15.70
C VAL A 358 17.17 -20.38 16.75
N ALA A 359 17.88 -20.38 17.88
CA ALA A 359 17.69 -19.39 18.94
C ALA A 359 18.33 -18.03 18.61
N ARG A 360 19.34 -18.03 17.72
CA ARG A 360 20.09 -16.86 17.26
C ARG A 360 20.46 -17.03 15.80
N LEU A 361 20.42 -15.94 15.03
CA LEU A 361 20.93 -15.88 13.66
C LEU A 361 22.24 -15.08 13.63
N GLU A 362 23.30 -15.72 13.14
CA GLU A 362 24.65 -15.12 13.05
C GLU A 362 24.77 -14.12 11.90
N SER A 363 25.62 -13.10 12.08
CA SER A 363 26.00 -12.17 11.02
C SER A 363 26.97 -12.77 10.01
N VAL A 364 26.89 -12.34 8.75
CA VAL A 364 27.94 -12.51 7.74
C VAL A 364 28.48 -11.14 7.39
N LEU A 365 29.66 -10.83 7.91
CA LEU A 365 30.34 -9.57 7.64
C LEU A 365 30.90 -9.56 6.21
N ALA A 366 30.51 -8.56 5.42
CA ALA A 366 31.11 -8.30 4.11
C ALA A 366 32.60 -7.95 4.25
N SER A 367 33.48 -8.38 3.33
CA SER A 367 34.94 -8.25 3.53
C SER A 367 35.40 -6.81 3.77
N GLY A 368 34.82 -5.86 3.04
CA GLY A 368 35.09 -4.43 3.14
C GLY A 368 34.23 -3.67 4.15
N THR A 369 33.40 -4.33 4.98
CA THR A 369 32.58 -3.61 5.99
C THR A 369 33.47 -2.96 7.06
N PRO A 370 33.15 -1.74 7.56
CA PRO A 370 33.86 -1.18 8.70
C PRO A 370 33.54 -1.93 10.02
N ALA A 371 32.49 -2.77 10.07
CA ALA A 371 32.16 -3.56 11.25
C ALA A 371 33.19 -4.68 11.46
N LYS A 372 33.87 -4.70 12.62
CA LYS A 372 34.97 -5.68 12.87
C LYS A 372 34.61 -6.78 13.87
N GLN A 373 33.55 -6.60 14.65
CA GLN A 373 33.05 -7.60 15.59
C GLN A 373 31.92 -8.39 14.94
N ARG A 374 31.96 -9.73 15.04
CA ARG A 374 30.81 -10.58 14.71
C ARG A 374 29.73 -10.42 15.77
N PHE A 375 28.48 -10.52 15.35
CA PHE A 375 27.31 -10.45 16.21
C PHE A 375 26.23 -11.42 15.73
N SER A 376 25.23 -11.62 16.57
CA SER A 376 24.04 -12.39 16.21
C SER A 376 22.82 -11.83 16.92
N TYR A 377 21.63 -12.22 16.47
CA TYR A 377 20.36 -11.72 17.01
C TYR A 377 19.42 -12.88 17.34
N SER A 378 18.76 -12.84 18.51
CA SER A 378 17.50 -13.58 18.68
C SER A 378 16.36 -12.91 17.91
N LYS A 379 15.21 -13.57 17.80
CA LYS A 379 13.99 -13.04 17.19
C LYS A 379 13.62 -11.65 17.75
N GLU A 380 13.68 -11.50 19.08
CA GLU A 380 13.38 -10.27 19.80
C GLU A 380 14.42 -9.17 19.50
N GLN A 381 15.70 -9.55 19.39
CA GLN A 381 16.77 -8.61 19.08
C GLN A 381 16.73 -8.10 17.62
N VAL A 382 16.21 -8.89 16.67
CA VAL A 382 15.89 -8.40 15.32
C VAL A 382 14.77 -7.36 15.37
N VAL A 383 13.67 -7.66 16.08
CA VAL A 383 12.57 -6.70 16.28
C VAL A 383 13.07 -5.40 16.92
N GLN A 384 13.83 -5.48 18.02
CA GLN A 384 14.44 -4.32 18.68
C GLN A 384 15.37 -3.53 17.75
N THR A 385 16.17 -4.21 16.93
CA THR A 385 17.06 -3.58 15.95
C THR A 385 16.27 -2.77 14.92
N ILE A 386 15.22 -3.35 14.34
CA ILE A 386 14.37 -2.66 13.36
C ILE A 386 13.58 -1.51 14.02
N THR A 387 13.07 -1.68 15.24
CA THR A 387 12.44 -0.59 16.01
C THR A 387 13.42 0.56 16.28
N GLY A 388 14.68 0.26 16.59
CA GLY A 388 15.73 1.28 16.73
C GLY A 388 16.01 2.06 15.44
N VAL A 389 15.94 1.42 14.27
CA VAL A 389 16.01 2.09 12.97
C VAL A 389 14.78 2.98 12.75
N LEU A 390 13.57 2.50 13.06
CA LEU A 390 12.33 3.29 12.96
C LEU A 390 12.40 4.56 13.85
N GLU A 391 12.92 4.45 15.08
CA GLU A 391 13.16 5.58 15.97
C GLU A 391 14.20 6.58 15.44
N GLN A 392 15.29 6.08 14.84
CA GLN A 392 16.36 6.92 14.30
C GLN A 392 15.91 7.74 13.09
N TYR A 393 15.22 7.11 12.13
CA TYR A 393 14.84 7.75 10.87
C TYR A 393 13.44 8.39 10.88
N LYS A 394 12.61 8.06 11.88
CA LYS A 394 11.26 8.60 12.10
C LYS A 394 10.41 8.66 10.81
N PRO A 395 10.25 7.53 10.08
CA PRO A 395 9.59 7.54 8.78
C PRO A 395 8.11 7.92 8.89
N THR A 396 7.61 8.57 7.85
CA THR A 396 6.17 8.79 7.63
C THR A 396 5.61 7.78 6.62
N THR A 397 6.46 7.19 5.77
CA THR A 397 6.12 6.04 4.92
C THR A 397 7.14 4.93 5.10
N VAL A 398 6.67 3.71 5.34
CA VAL A 398 7.49 2.49 5.38
C VAL A 398 7.14 1.59 4.19
N ARG A 399 8.14 1.12 3.45
CA ARG A 399 8.01 0.16 2.36
C ARG A 399 8.62 -1.18 2.76
N ALA A 400 7.93 -2.27 2.49
CA ALA A 400 8.39 -3.62 2.80
C ALA A 400 7.95 -4.62 1.71
N GLN A 401 8.57 -5.79 1.67
CA GLN A 401 8.08 -6.94 0.91
C GLN A 401 6.74 -7.46 1.48
N ASP A 402 6.15 -8.46 0.83
CA ASP A 402 4.90 -9.05 1.26
C ASP A 402 5.13 -10.13 2.35
N PRO A 403 4.58 -9.99 3.58
CA PRO A 403 4.69 -11.01 4.63
C PRO A 403 3.83 -12.28 4.40
N THR A 404 2.97 -12.30 3.38
CA THR A 404 2.08 -13.43 3.05
C THR A 404 1.96 -13.65 1.53
N PRO A 405 3.04 -13.99 0.82
CA PRO A 405 3.05 -13.99 -0.65
C PRO A 405 2.23 -15.14 -1.26
N GLY A 406 1.83 -16.14 -0.46
CA GLY A 406 1.09 -17.32 -0.91
C GLY A 406 1.99 -18.51 -1.27
N ARG A 407 1.37 -19.51 -1.90
CA ARG A 407 2.03 -20.70 -2.44
C ARG A 407 1.47 -21.04 -3.82
N PHE A 408 2.30 -21.58 -4.70
CA PHE A 408 1.84 -22.12 -5.97
C PHE A 408 0.86 -23.29 -5.71
N PRO A 409 -0.37 -23.28 -6.28
CA PRO A 409 -1.39 -24.27 -5.95
C PRO A 409 -1.02 -25.72 -6.28
N ASP A 410 -0.16 -25.94 -7.26
CA ASP A 410 0.31 -27.24 -7.75
C ASP A 410 1.53 -27.77 -6.99
N THR A 411 2.59 -26.96 -6.85
CA THR A 411 3.87 -27.38 -6.24
C THR A 411 3.95 -27.15 -4.74
N LYS A 412 3.05 -26.33 -4.17
CA LYS A 412 3.07 -25.84 -2.77
C LYS A 412 4.36 -25.10 -2.35
N ARG A 413 5.25 -24.79 -3.30
CA ARG A 413 6.38 -23.88 -3.05
C ARG A 413 5.86 -22.48 -2.76
N TYR A 414 6.60 -21.73 -1.96
CA TYR A 414 6.36 -20.29 -1.83
C TYR A 414 6.43 -19.62 -3.20
N THR A 415 5.57 -18.63 -3.41
CA THR A 415 5.56 -17.77 -4.61
C THR A 415 6.68 -16.72 -4.59
N ASP A 416 7.39 -16.60 -3.48
CA ASP A 416 8.46 -15.65 -3.21
C ASP A 416 9.59 -16.30 -2.39
N HIS A 417 10.74 -15.64 -2.27
CA HIS A 417 11.87 -16.13 -1.47
C HIS A 417 11.54 -16.13 0.03
N GLN A 418 12.00 -17.15 0.77
CA GLN A 418 11.66 -17.28 2.20
C GLN A 418 12.05 -16.06 3.06
N ASP A 419 13.27 -15.56 2.92
CA ASP A 419 13.72 -14.38 3.67
C ASP A 419 12.93 -13.10 3.33
N HIS A 420 12.28 -12.99 2.16
CA HIS A 420 11.46 -11.81 1.81
C HIS A 420 10.27 -11.67 2.76
N PHE A 421 9.48 -12.72 2.88
CA PHE A 421 8.23 -12.66 3.63
C PHE A 421 8.46 -12.84 5.13
N TYR A 422 9.44 -13.65 5.56
CA TYR A 422 9.82 -13.68 6.98
C TYR A 422 10.52 -12.38 7.42
N GLY A 423 11.33 -11.76 6.57
CA GLY A 423 11.83 -10.40 6.77
C GLY A 423 10.70 -9.38 6.92
N ALA A 424 9.69 -9.44 6.04
CA ALA A 424 8.49 -8.61 6.16
C ALA A 424 7.64 -8.91 7.43
N ARG A 425 7.60 -10.16 7.92
CA ARG A 425 7.00 -10.52 9.22
C ARG A 425 7.76 -9.89 10.39
N PHE A 426 9.10 -9.86 10.35
CA PHE A 426 9.90 -9.09 11.32
C PHE A 426 9.62 -7.58 11.25
N VAL A 427 9.43 -7.02 10.05
CA VAL A 427 9.04 -5.61 9.88
C VAL A 427 7.64 -5.35 10.47
N GLN A 428 6.65 -6.22 10.27
CA GLN A 428 5.34 -6.10 10.91
C GLN A 428 5.45 -6.10 12.45
N ALA A 429 6.27 -6.99 13.02
CA ALA A 429 6.51 -7.03 14.47
C ALA A 429 7.18 -5.76 15.00
N ALA A 430 8.17 -5.23 14.28
CA ALA A 430 8.85 -4.00 14.66
C ALA A 430 7.97 -2.75 14.50
N LEU A 431 7.09 -2.69 13.49
CA LEU A 431 6.13 -1.60 13.33
C LEU A 431 5.07 -1.61 14.45
N ALA A 432 4.63 -2.79 14.89
CA ALA A 432 3.73 -2.92 16.03
C ALA A 432 4.39 -2.49 17.35
N ALA A 433 5.66 -2.86 17.57
CA ALA A 433 6.45 -2.38 18.70
C ALA A 433 6.66 -0.85 18.63
N TYR A 434 7.05 -0.31 17.47
CA TYR A 434 7.24 1.13 17.26
C TYR A 434 5.98 1.96 17.51
N ALA A 435 4.81 1.49 17.03
CA ALA A 435 3.54 2.17 17.24
C ALA A 435 3.12 2.22 18.72
N LYS A 436 3.48 1.19 19.50
CA LYS A 436 3.08 0.95 20.89
C LYS A 436 4.05 1.54 21.91
N ASP A 437 5.34 1.29 21.73
CA ASP A 437 6.38 1.50 22.73
C ASP A 437 7.08 2.88 22.57
N VAL A 438 6.89 3.57 21.43
CA VAL A 438 7.40 4.92 21.17
C VAL A 438 6.23 5.91 21.15
N GLY A 439 6.29 6.89 22.07
CA GLY A 439 5.22 7.87 22.26
C GLY A 439 4.93 8.73 21.01
N PRO A 440 3.67 9.12 20.77
CA PRO A 440 3.25 9.88 19.59
C PRO A 440 3.89 11.28 19.49
N GLU A 441 4.48 11.79 20.58
CA GLU A 441 5.28 13.01 20.60
C GLU A 441 6.74 12.80 20.12
N GLN A 442 7.22 11.55 20.11
CA GLN A 442 8.58 11.18 19.73
C GLN A 442 8.68 10.64 18.28
N ARG A 443 7.56 10.20 17.69
CA ARG A 443 7.47 9.71 16.31
C ARG A 443 6.33 10.39 15.55
N PRO A 444 6.43 10.58 14.22
CA PRO A 444 5.26 10.91 13.42
C PRO A 444 4.28 9.72 13.35
N HIS A 445 3.08 9.98 12.82
CA HIS A 445 2.28 8.91 12.22
C HIS A 445 2.98 8.31 11.00
N PHE A 446 2.77 7.03 10.73
CA PHE A 446 3.33 6.37 9.56
C PHE A 446 2.32 5.51 8.80
N ALA A 447 2.43 5.51 7.48
CA ALA A 447 1.72 4.61 6.57
C ALA A 447 2.67 3.52 6.06
N VAL A 448 2.12 2.37 5.64
CA VAL A 448 2.90 1.22 5.17
C VAL A 448 2.45 0.82 3.76
N GLN A 449 3.41 0.46 2.90
CA GLN A 449 3.16 -0.12 1.58
C GLN A 449 3.92 -1.44 1.42
N ASN A 450 3.19 -2.52 1.11
CA ASN A 450 3.78 -3.81 0.76
C ASN A 450 3.85 -4.00 -0.77
N TYR A 451 4.91 -4.66 -1.23
CA TYR A 451 5.20 -4.97 -2.63
C TYR A 451 5.30 -6.48 -2.85
N VAL A 452 4.84 -6.95 -4.02
CA VAL A 452 4.94 -8.35 -4.43
C VAL A 452 6.37 -8.64 -4.93
N GLY A 453 7.01 -9.70 -4.41
CA GLY A 453 8.33 -10.15 -4.82
C GLY A 453 8.33 -11.02 -6.08
N TYR A 454 8.94 -12.21 -6.06
CA TYR A 454 9.27 -12.98 -7.27
C TYR A 454 8.07 -13.26 -8.19
N PHE A 455 6.89 -13.54 -7.63
CA PHE A 455 5.67 -13.77 -8.41
C PHE A 455 5.27 -12.61 -9.33
N ASN A 456 5.77 -11.39 -9.05
CA ASN A 456 5.56 -10.22 -9.89
C ASN A 456 5.98 -10.46 -11.36
N GLY A 457 6.98 -11.33 -11.61
CA GLY A 457 7.42 -11.73 -12.94
C GLY A 457 6.40 -12.55 -13.76
N SER A 458 5.45 -13.19 -13.08
CA SER A 458 4.35 -13.94 -13.69
C SER A 458 3.10 -13.08 -13.96
N LEU A 459 3.10 -11.82 -13.51
CA LEU A 459 1.96 -10.90 -13.63
C LEU A 459 2.03 -10.08 -14.92
N PRO A 460 0.89 -9.59 -15.46
CA PRO A 460 0.89 -8.69 -16.61
C PRO A 460 1.74 -7.43 -16.34
N ARG A 461 2.52 -7.03 -17.35
CA ARG A 461 3.49 -5.92 -17.28
C ARG A 461 2.84 -4.63 -16.79
N ALA A 462 3.15 -4.21 -15.57
CA ALA A 462 2.55 -3.02 -14.98
C ALA A 462 3.20 -1.69 -15.40
N LEU A 463 4.44 -1.73 -15.91
CA LEU A 463 5.19 -0.56 -16.36
C LEU A 463 5.10 -0.40 -17.90
N ASP A 464 5.24 0.83 -18.39
CA ASP A 464 5.45 1.07 -19.82
C ASP A 464 6.92 0.76 -20.23
N PRO A 465 7.25 0.73 -21.54
CA PRO A 465 8.58 0.34 -22.01
C PRO A 465 9.72 1.28 -21.61
N ASP A 466 9.49 2.60 -21.56
CA ASP A 466 10.52 3.58 -21.17
C ASP A 466 10.77 3.48 -19.67
N GLU A 467 9.70 3.37 -18.89
CA GLU A 467 9.73 3.15 -17.44
C GLU A 467 10.42 1.83 -17.05
N ALA A 468 10.19 0.76 -17.80
CA ALA A 468 10.88 -0.52 -17.64
C ALA A 468 12.37 -0.44 -18.03
N LYS A 469 12.71 0.34 -19.06
CA LYS A 469 14.09 0.60 -19.50
C LYS A 469 14.88 1.38 -18.46
N GLU A 470 14.31 2.43 -17.86
CA GLU A 470 14.93 3.16 -16.76
C GLU A 470 15.20 2.26 -15.54
N LYS A 471 14.27 1.35 -15.24
CA LYS A 471 14.46 0.34 -14.18
C LYS A 471 15.58 -0.65 -14.51
N LEU A 472 15.69 -1.07 -15.77
CA LEU A 472 16.77 -1.94 -16.25
C LEU A 472 18.14 -1.23 -16.22
N ASP A 473 18.26 0.02 -16.65
CA ASP A 473 19.51 0.79 -16.66
C ASP A 473 20.12 0.98 -15.25
N ILE A 474 19.28 1.01 -14.21
CA ILE A 474 19.72 0.97 -12.80
C ILE A 474 20.25 -0.43 -12.43
N LEU A 475 19.56 -1.48 -12.86
CA LEU A 475 19.96 -2.87 -12.62
C LEU A 475 21.23 -3.26 -13.40
N ASP A 476 21.45 -2.76 -14.60
CA ASP A 476 22.70 -2.92 -15.38
C ASP A 476 23.91 -2.37 -14.61
N THR A 477 23.68 -1.33 -13.79
CA THR A 477 24.71 -0.75 -12.91
C THR A 477 24.96 -1.63 -11.69
N TYR A 478 23.89 -2.15 -11.05
CA TYR A 478 23.99 -3.11 -9.94
C TYR A 478 24.64 -4.44 -10.37
N ALA A 479 24.32 -4.92 -11.57
CA ALA A 479 24.81 -6.15 -12.19
C ALA A 479 26.27 -6.03 -12.70
N TRP A 480 26.87 -4.83 -12.62
CA TRP A 480 28.25 -4.57 -13.01
C TRP A 480 28.60 -5.03 -14.43
N LEU A 481 27.67 -4.81 -15.39
CA LEU A 481 27.78 -5.33 -16.76
C LEU A 481 29.07 -4.91 -17.48
N ASP A 482 29.54 -3.69 -17.23
CA ASP A 482 30.74 -3.13 -17.84
C ASP A 482 32.05 -3.62 -17.22
N LYS A 483 31.98 -4.30 -16.08
CA LYS A 483 33.10 -4.92 -15.35
C LYS A 483 34.24 -3.96 -14.99
N GLN A 484 33.97 -2.64 -14.97
CA GLN A 484 34.94 -1.62 -14.59
C GLN A 484 35.09 -1.57 -13.06
N ASN A 485 36.31 -1.67 -12.53
CA ASN A 485 36.56 -1.55 -11.08
C ASN A 485 36.52 -0.08 -10.61
N HIS A 486 35.36 0.58 -10.77
CA HIS A 486 35.15 1.98 -10.39
C HIS A 486 35.03 2.17 -8.86
N CYS A 487 34.85 1.08 -8.11
CA CYS A 487 34.72 1.08 -6.65
C CYS A 487 36.04 0.79 -5.91
N GLY A 488 37.09 0.34 -6.63
CA GLY A 488 38.40 0.03 -6.06
C GLY A 488 38.43 -1.19 -5.13
N SER A 489 37.53 -2.17 -5.31
CA SER A 489 37.46 -3.36 -4.46
C SER A 489 37.78 -4.64 -5.23
N ASP A 490 38.57 -5.52 -4.61
CA ASP A 490 38.90 -6.86 -5.12
C ASP A 490 37.69 -7.81 -5.11
N ALA A 491 36.65 -7.50 -4.33
CA ALA A 491 35.38 -8.24 -4.32
C ALA A 491 34.55 -8.04 -5.61
N GLY A 492 34.80 -6.93 -6.33
CA GLY A 492 34.01 -6.47 -7.46
C GLY A 492 33.05 -5.33 -7.12
N CYS A 493 32.49 -4.68 -8.13
CA CYS A 493 31.65 -3.48 -7.97
C CYS A 493 30.14 -3.72 -8.16
N GLY A 494 29.73 -4.99 -8.18
CA GLY A 494 28.33 -5.38 -8.28
C GLY A 494 28.18 -6.90 -8.42
N ASP A 495 26.95 -7.31 -8.73
CA ASP A 495 26.51 -8.70 -8.71
C ASP A 495 26.59 -9.36 -10.09
N LEU A 496 27.65 -10.14 -10.31
CA LEU A 496 27.84 -10.85 -11.57
C LEU A 496 26.89 -12.04 -11.76
N LYS A 497 26.15 -12.50 -10.73
CA LYS A 497 25.15 -13.56 -10.93
C LYS A 497 23.99 -13.10 -11.80
N VAL A 498 23.58 -11.84 -11.65
CA VAL A 498 22.48 -11.27 -12.44
C VAL A 498 22.97 -10.65 -13.76
N ALA A 499 24.28 -10.63 -14.03
CA ALA A 499 24.85 -9.94 -15.20
C ALA A 499 24.46 -10.54 -16.57
N ASP A 500 24.17 -11.84 -16.64
CA ASP A 500 23.68 -12.44 -17.88
C ASP A 500 22.17 -12.21 -18.10
N HIS A 501 21.43 -11.89 -17.02
CA HIS A 501 19.97 -11.73 -17.01
C HIS A 501 19.48 -10.56 -16.11
N PRO A 502 19.97 -9.31 -16.28
CA PRO A 502 19.73 -8.18 -15.37
C PRO A 502 18.26 -7.70 -15.35
N ALA A 503 17.48 -8.09 -16.35
CA ALA A 503 16.04 -7.86 -16.39
C ALA A 503 15.25 -8.69 -15.34
N GLY A 504 15.90 -9.70 -14.75
CA GLY A 504 15.28 -10.74 -13.94
C GLY A 504 14.26 -11.57 -14.75
N ASN A 505 13.40 -12.31 -14.05
CA ASN A 505 12.30 -13.05 -14.65
C ASN A 505 11.12 -12.12 -15.01
N GLY A 506 11.37 -11.09 -15.82
CA GLY A 506 10.40 -10.06 -16.21
C GLY A 506 10.19 -8.94 -15.18
N TRP A 507 10.85 -8.98 -14.02
CA TRP A 507 10.67 -8.07 -12.88
C TRP A 507 10.91 -6.57 -13.22
N THR A 508 11.77 -6.28 -14.20
CA THR A 508 11.97 -4.92 -14.73
C THR A 508 10.75 -4.31 -15.40
N SER A 509 9.81 -5.12 -15.90
CA SER A 509 8.63 -4.63 -16.64
C SER A 509 7.38 -4.39 -15.76
N THR A 510 7.53 -4.49 -14.44
CA THR A 510 6.39 -4.59 -13.53
C THR A 510 6.68 -4.13 -12.10
N VAL A 511 5.63 -3.72 -11.40
CA VAL A 511 5.60 -3.35 -9.97
C VAL A 511 4.16 -3.57 -9.50
N ASN A 512 3.98 -4.31 -8.41
CA ASN A 512 2.65 -4.59 -7.87
C ASN A 512 2.62 -4.43 -6.36
N TYR A 513 1.57 -3.77 -5.89
CA TYR A 513 1.28 -3.63 -4.47
C TYR A 513 0.50 -4.86 -3.98
N ALA A 514 1.00 -5.53 -2.94
CA ALA A 514 0.28 -6.63 -2.31
C ALA A 514 -1.02 -6.16 -1.62
N ARG A 515 -1.06 -4.90 -1.18
CA ARG A 515 -2.11 -4.30 -0.34
C ARG A 515 -2.31 -2.81 -0.62
N GLY A 516 -3.37 -2.22 -0.05
CA GLY A 516 -3.65 -0.79 -0.15
C GLY A 516 -4.25 -0.32 -1.49
N THR A 517 -4.74 -1.24 -2.33
CA THR A 517 -5.22 -1.00 -3.69
C THR A 517 -6.69 -0.59 -3.82
N SER A 518 -7.49 -0.74 -2.77
CA SER A 518 -8.91 -0.34 -2.78
C SER A 518 -9.07 1.18 -3.01
N THR A 519 -10.06 1.56 -3.81
CA THR A 519 -10.40 2.97 -4.11
C THR A 519 -11.71 3.43 -3.44
N SER A 520 -12.30 2.66 -2.52
CA SER A 520 -13.58 2.98 -1.84
C SER A 520 -13.41 3.47 -0.40
N TRP A 521 -12.30 4.15 -0.10
CA TRP A 521 -11.96 4.60 1.24
C TRP A 521 -12.29 6.08 1.53
N LEU A 522 -12.70 6.84 0.52
CA LEU A 522 -13.42 8.10 0.65
C LEU A 522 -14.90 7.85 0.32
N THR A 523 -15.81 8.28 1.18
CA THR A 523 -17.26 8.15 0.98
C THR A 523 -18.02 9.40 1.41
N SER A 524 -19.16 9.68 0.77
CA SER A 524 -20.08 10.74 1.14
C SER A 524 -21.26 10.18 1.94
N ASP A 525 -21.67 10.88 2.99
CA ASP A 525 -22.94 10.62 3.69
C ASP A 525 -24.14 11.31 3.02
N LYS A 526 -25.35 11.13 3.59
CA LYS A 526 -26.62 11.65 3.08
C LYS A 526 -26.69 13.19 3.15
N GLU A 527 -25.96 13.76 4.09
CA GLU A 527 -25.81 15.19 4.37
C GLU A 527 -24.68 15.84 3.54
N HIS A 528 -24.04 15.07 2.65
CA HIS A 528 -22.90 15.46 1.80
C HIS A 528 -21.61 15.76 2.59
N GLY A 529 -21.54 15.30 3.84
CA GLY A 529 -20.30 15.16 4.59
C GLY A 529 -19.40 14.07 4.00
N LEU A 530 -18.09 14.21 4.19
CA LEU A 530 -17.08 13.30 3.67
C LEU A 530 -16.37 12.56 4.79
N TRP A 531 -16.17 11.26 4.58
CA TRP A 531 -15.45 10.37 5.48
C TRP A 531 -14.31 9.70 4.73
N ALA A 532 -13.09 9.86 5.23
CA ALA A 532 -11.89 9.25 4.67
C ALA A 532 -11.27 8.27 5.67
N PHE A 533 -10.84 7.11 5.19
CA PHE A 533 -10.27 6.03 6.00
C PHE A 533 -8.94 5.55 5.42
N LYS A 534 -7.89 5.48 6.24
CA LYS A 534 -6.62 4.79 5.89
C LYS A 534 -6.06 4.12 7.13
N VAL A 535 -5.02 3.29 6.95
CA VAL A 535 -4.27 2.75 8.09
C VAL A 535 -3.05 3.62 8.35
N LEU A 536 -2.94 4.11 9.59
CA LEU A 536 -1.78 4.80 10.16
C LEU A 536 -1.43 4.11 11.48
N ASP A 537 -0.15 3.93 11.77
CA ASP A 537 0.33 3.33 13.03
C ASP A 537 -0.23 1.92 13.32
N GLY A 538 -0.60 1.17 12.27
CA GLY A 538 -1.27 -0.12 12.40
C GLY A 538 -2.71 -0.05 12.93
N GLN A 539 -3.35 1.13 12.90
CA GLN A 539 -4.74 1.39 13.29
C GLN A 539 -5.48 2.11 12.14
N VAL A 540 -6.81 2.04 12.08
CA VAL A 540 -7.58 2.79 11.07
C VAL A 540 -7.73 4.25 11.51
N ALA A 541 -7.08 5.16 10.79
CA ALA A 541 -7.29 6.60 10.88
C ALA A 541 -8.55 7.01 10.12
N VAL A 542 -9.39 7.81 10.77
CA VAL A 542 -10.60 8.42 10.20
C VAL A 542 -10.46 9.93 10.17
N TRP A 543 -10.80 10.52 9.03
CA TRP A 543 -11.04 11.96 8.89
C TRP A 543 -12.49 12.21 8.47
N HIS A 544 -13.06 13.32 8.93
CA HIS A 544 -14.45 13.68 8.65
C HIS A 544 -14.60 15.19 8.41
N ARG A 545 -15.26 15.56 7.31
CA ARG A 545 -15.79 16.90 7.04
C ARG A 545 -17.31 16.85 7.07
N SER A 546 -17.94 17.55 8.00
CA SER A 546 -19.40 17.61 8.07
C SER A 546 -19.99 18.48 6.96
N GLY A 547 -21.02 17.98 6.29
CA GLY A 547 -21.73 18.71 5.23
C GLY A 547 -20.92 18.97 3.95
N PRO A 548 -21.50 19.66 2.96
CA PRO A 548 -20.87 19.93 1.67
C PRO A 548 -19.70 20.92 1.76
N ILE A 549 -19.70 21.79 2.77
CA ILE A 549 -18.64 22.76 3.07
C ILE A 549 -18.45 22.78 4.58
N GLY A 550 -17.20 22.61 5.04
CA GLY A 550 -16.88 22.60 6.46
C GLY A 550 -15.39 22.37 6.70
N ALA A 551 -14.97 22.53 7.96
CA ALA A 551 -13.64 22.12 8.39
C ALA A 551 -13.53 20.58 8.42
N TRP A 552 -12.34 20.07 8.10
CA TRP A 552 -12.01 18.67 8.32
C TRP A 552 -11.53 18.44 9.76
N SER A 553 -11.90 17.29 10.30
CA SER A 553 -11.41 16.75 11.57
C SER A 553 -10.60 15.48 11.35
N GLY A 554 -9.67 15.17 12.26
CA GLY A 554 -8.80 13.99 12.22
C GLY A 554 -7.32 14.31 11.91
N PRO A 555 -6.44 13.29 11.85
CA PRO A 555 -6.78 11.86 11.97
C PRO A 555 -7.23 11.50 13.38
N ARG A 556 -8.30 10.72 13.48
CA ARG A 556 -8.66 10.02 14.72
C ARG A 556 -8.45 8.52 14.48
N LEU A 557 -7.53 7.93 15.23
CA LEU A 557 -7.29 6.50 15.18
C LEU A 557 -8.44 5.77 15.88
N LEU A 558 -9.07 4.82 15.19
CA LEU A 558 -10.05 3.91 15.80
C LEU A 558 -9.31 2.90 16.68
N PRO A 559 -9.82 2.57 17.88
CA PRO A 559 -9.19 1.58 18.75
C PRO A 559 -9.02 0.23 18.04
N GLY A 560 -7.83 -0.35 18.12
CA GLY A 560 -7.52 -1.68 17.58
C GLY A 560 -6.31 -1.66 16.65
N THR A 561 -5.34 -2.51 16.95
CA THR A 561 -4.02 -2.56 16.30
C THR A 561 -3.88 -3.77 15.35
N GLY A 562 -2.75 -3.82 14.64
CA GLY A 562 -2.43 -4.91 13.70
C GLY A 562 -3.13 -4.80 12.35
N MET A 563 -3.71 -3.65 12.03
CA MET A 563 -4.39 -3.42 10.74
C MET A 563 -3.38 -3.39 9.60
N ASP A 564 -3.64 -4.14 8.54
CA ASP A 564 -2.82 -4.11 7.32
C ASP A 564 -3.17 -2.90 6.43
N PRO A 565 -2.29 -2.49 5.49
CA PRO A 565 -2.57 -1.42 4.55
C PRO A 565 -3.84 -1.66 3.69
N GLY A 566 -4.85 -0.82 3.89
CA GLY A 566 -6.03 -0.78 3.02
C GLY A 566 -7.32 -0.85 3.81
N VAL A 567 -8.27 -0.01 3.43
CA VAL A 567 -9.64 0.00 3.95
C VAL A 567 -10.56 0.02 2.74
N SER A 568 -11.65 -0.74 2.81
CA SER A 568 -12.79 -0.62 1.91
C SER A 568 -14.00 -0.20 2.73
N THR A 569 -14.78 0.75 2.24
CA THR A 569 -16.00 1.21 2.93
C THR A 569 -17.24 0.97 2.10
N VAL A 570 -18.38 0.91 2.78
CA VAL A 570 -19.71 0.88 2.17
C VAL A 570 -20.72 1.57 3.08
N THR A 571 -21.64 2.32 2.48
CA THR A 571 -22.76 2.94 3.19
C THR A 571 -23.91 1.94 3.28
N LEU A 572 -24.39 1.68 4.50
CA LEU A 572 -25.51 0.79 4.78
C LEU A 572 -26.86 1.47 4.46
N PRO A 573 -27.96 0.72 4.28
CA PRO A 573 -29.27 1.30 3.93
C PRO A 573 -29.78 2.38 4.91
N ASP A 574 -29.49 2.20 6.21
CA ASP A 574 -29.83 3.19 7.25
C ASP A 574 -29.01 4.48 7.15
N GLY A 575 -27.88 4.48 6.43
CA GLY A 575 -26.97 5.62 6.26
C GLY A 575 -25.70 5.55 7.11
N ARG A 576 -25.53 4.52 7.93
CA ARG A 576 -24.26 4.27 8.64
C ARG A 576 -23.18 3.82 7.66
N ILE A 577 -21.94 4.22 7.90
CA ILE A 577 -20.78 3.70 7.17
C ILE A 577 -20.25 2.45 7.88
N ALA A 578 -19.96 1.40 7.10
CA ALA A 578 -19.19 0.25 7.54
C ALA A 578 -17.80 0.28 6.89
N ALA A 579 -16.76 0.15 7.70
CA ALA A 579 -15.36 0.09 7.28
C ALA A 579 -14.83 -1.34 7.46
N PHE A 580 -14.12 -1.84 6.45
CA PHE A 580 -13.57 -3.19 6.40
C PHE A 580 -12.07 -3.15 6.07
N GLY A 581 -11.31 -4.08 6.63
CA GLY A 581 -9.90 -4.27 6.34
C GLY A 581 -9.45 -5.68 6.72
N THR A 582 -8.15 -5.92 6.70
CA THR A 582 -7.56 -7.11 7.33
C THR A 582 -6.72 -6.72 8.54
N ARG A 583 -6.70 -7.62 9.52
CA ARG A 583 -5.87 -7.53 10.71
C ARG A 583 -4.94 -8.74 10.75
N THR A 584 -3.65 -8.49 10.93
CA THR A 584 -2.65 -9.51 11.23
C THR A 584 -2.30 -9.46 12.72
N SER A 585 -2.42 -10.60 13.39
CA SER A 585 -1.92 -10.85 14.73
C SER A 585 -0.73 -11.82 14.67
N PHE A 586 0.19 -11.72 15.63
CA PHE A 586 1.29 -12.67 15.83
C PHE A 586 1.59 -12.78 17.32
N GLY A 587 2.17 -13.92 17.72
CA GLY A 587 2.50 -14.25 19.10
C GLY A 587 3.90 -14.86 19.21
N ALA A 588 4.14 -15.57 20.32
CA ALA A 588 5.43 -16.19 20.59
C ALA A 588 5.72 -17.35 19.63
N ARG A 589 4.68 -18.12 19.26
CA ARG A 589 4.80 -19.31 18.39
C ARG A 589 4.57 -18.93 16.93
N PRO A 590 5.09 -19.71 15.97
CA PRO A 590 4.87 -19.43 14.54
C PRO A 590 3.39 -19.55 14.15
N THR A 591 2.70 -20.54 14.70
CA THR A 591 1.25 -20.78 14.60
C THR A 591 0.37 -19.66 15.14
N ASP A 592 0.94 -18.69 15.87
CA ASP A 592 0.20 -17.52 16.34
C ASP A 592 0.10 -16.42 15.25
N TYR A 593 0.86 -16.54 14.15
CA TYR A 593 0.72 -15.65 12.99
C TYR A 593 -0.59 -15.95 12.25
N ARG A 594 -1.50 -14.97 12.21
CA ARG A 594 -2.83 -15.12 11.62
C ARG A 594 -3.29 -13.81 11.01
N ARG A 595 -3.77 -13.85 9.77
CA ARG A 595 -4.61 -12.78 9.20
C ARG A 595 -6.09 -13.12 9.31
N GLU A 596 -6.91 -12.10 9.55
CA GLU A 596 -8.37 -12.17 9.46
C GLU A 596 -8.95 -10.92 8.82
N VAL A 597 -10.14 -11.05 8.21
CA VAL A 597 -10.97 -9.92 7.79
C VAL A 597 -11.68 -9.37 9.02
N VAL A 598 -11.68 -8.05 9.18
CA VAL A 598 -12.34 -7.34 10.29
C VAL A 598 -13.19 -6.20 9.76
N TYR A 599 -14.25 -5.87 10.50
CA TYR A 599 -15.12 -4.73 10.17
C TYR A 599 -15.60 -3.98 11.40
N ALA A 600 -15.89 -2.69 11.23
CA ALA A 600 -16.51 -1.82 12.22
C ALA A 600 -17.60 -0.99 11.56
N VAL A 601 -18.68 -0.71 12.29
CA VAL A 601 -19.83 0.07 11.81
C VAL A 601 -19.97 1.33 12.65
N GLN A 602 -20.30 2.45 12.02
CA GLN A 602 -20.64 3.72 12.66
C GLN A 602 -21.74 3.50 13.71
N LYS A 603 -21.71 4.21 14.86
CA LYS A 603 -22.74 4.04 15.90
C LYS A 603 -24.10 4.60 15.50
N GLY A 604 -24.12 5.60 14.62
CA GLY A 604 -25.30 6.14 13.96
C GLY A 604 -24.91 6.87 12.67
N PRO A 605 -25.83 7.13 11.72
CA PRO A 605 -25.52 7.88 10.51
C PRO A 605 -24.90 9.25 10.87
N GLY A 606 -23.79 9.62 10.24
CA GLY A 606 -23.07 10.87 10.50
C GLY A 606 -22.34 10.96 11.86
N ALA A 607 -22.49 9.97 12.75
CA ALA A 607 -21.83 9.98 14.07
C ALA A 607 -20.32 9.72 13.93
N PRO A 608 -19.43 10.44 14.65
CA PRO A 608 -17.99 10.18 14.60
C PRO A 608 -17.61 8.82 15.20
N GLU A 609 -18.38 8.29 16.14
CA GLU A 609 -18.08 7.02 16.81
C GLU A 609 -18.34 5.82 15.91
N PHE A 610 -17.46 4.82 15.99
CA PHE A 610 -17.63 3.49 15.44
C PHE A 610 -17.75 2.48 16.59
N GLY A 611 -18.40 1.35 16.35
CA GLY A 611 -18.34 0.18 17.24
C GLY A 611 -16.98 -0.51 17.19
N ASP A 612 -16.79 -1.50 18.05
CA ASP A 612 -15.56 -2.30 18.10
C ASP A 612 -15.35 -3.13 16.83
N TRP A 613 -14.10 -3.44 16.51
CA TRP A 613 -13.74 -4.30 15.38
C TRP A 613 -14.20 -5.73 15.59
N GLN A 614 -15.18 -6.15 14.79
CA GLN A 614 -15.68 -7.51 14.75
C GLN A 614 -14.90 -8.34 13.74
N SER A 615 -14.52 -9.55 14.14
CA SER A 615 -13.83 -10.50 13.26
C SER A 615 -14.83 -11.23 12.35
N LEU A 616 -14.52 -11.26 11.05
CA LEU A 616 -15.09 -12.19 10.08
C LEU A 616 -14.21 -13.44 9.88
N GLY A 617 -13.16 -13.60 10.70
CA GLY A 617 -12.18 -14.66 10.56
C GLY A 617 -11.50 -14.63 9.20
N THR A 618 -11.12 -15.80 8.70
CA THR A 618 -10.41 -15.98 7.44
C THR A 618 -10.91 -17.26 6.76
N PRO A 619 -10.97 -17.33 5.43
CA PRO A 619 -11.18 -18.59 4.72
C PRO A 619 -9.99 -19.57 4.87
N GLU A 620 -8.81 -19.09 5.28
CA GLU A 620 -7.62 -19.89 5.54
C GLU A 620 -7.44 -20.13 7.03
N THR A 621 -7.68 -21.36 7.49
CA THR A 621 -7.67 -21.69 8.92
C THR A 621 -6.31 -22.12 9.48
N VAL A 622 -5.27 -22.23 8.64
CA VAL A 622 -3.92 -22.73 8.99
C VAL A 622 -2.86 -21.98 8.17
N ASP A 623 -1.95 -21.24 8.81
CA ASP A 623 -0.95 -20.40 8.14
C ASP A 623 0.05 -21.22 7.33
N GLU A 624 0.49 -22.37 7.86
CA GLU A 624 1.49 -23.25 7.23
C GLU A 624 1.10 -23.64 5.79
N ASN A 625 -0.21 -23.80 5.55
CA ASN A 625 -0.77 -24.25 4.28
C ASN A 625 -0.74 -23.19 3.17
N TRP A 626 -0.91 -21.89 3.49
CA TRP A 626 -1.14 -20.83 2.49
C TRP A 626 -0.54 -19.45 2.86
N THR A 627 0.19 -19.35 3.96
CA THR A 627 0.86 -18.15 4.50
C THR A 627 -0.06 -17.00 4.93
N SER A 628 -1.37 -17.25 5.10
CA SER A 628 -2.39 -16.22 5.35
C SER A 628 -2.56 -15.23 4.18
N ASP A 629 -2.42 -15.73 2.95
CA ASP A 629 -2.53 -14.96 1.69
C ASP A 629 -4.00 -14.74 1.27
N ILE A 630 -4.74 -14.05 2.14
CA ILE A 630 -6.06 -13.51 1.80
C ILE A 630 -5.92 -12.05 1.35
N SER A 631 -6.65 -11.70 0.29
CA SER A 631 -6.71 -10.30 -0.18
C SER A 631 -7.37 -9.38 0.84
N ALA A 632 -7.15 -8.06 0.70
CA ALA A 632 -8.02 -7.08 1.35
C ALA A 632 -9.48 -7.26 0.86
N PRO A 633 -10.50 -6.99 1.70
CA PRO A 633 -11.90 -7.28 1.38
C PRO A 633 -12.49 -6.29 0.37
N ALA A 634 -13.21 -6.84 -0.60
CA ALA A 634 -14.13 -6.15 -1.49
C ALA A 634 -15.53 -6.19 -0.88
N VAL A 635 -16.18 -5.04 -0.68
CA VAL A 635 -17.46 -4.97 0.05
C VAL A 635 -18.51 -4.18 -0.72
N SER A 636 -19.76 -4.64 -0.65
CA SER A 636 -20.89 -3.99 -1.30
C SER A 636 -22.21 -4.35 -0.62
N VAL A 637 -23.23 -3.52 -0.82
CA VAL A 637 -24.62 -3.75 -0.43
C VAL A 637 -25.43 -3.91 -1.73
N ASP A 638 -26.27 -4.94 -1.81
CA ASP A 638 -27.13 -5.16 -2.97
C ASP A 638 -28.47 -4.41 -2.87
N GLY A 639 -29.31 -4.50 -3.90
CA GLY A 639 -30.60 -3.82 -3.95
C GLY A 639 -31.62 -4.23 -2.88
N THR A 640 -31.35 -5.28 -2.10
CA THR A 640 -32.16 -5.68 -0.93
C THR A 640 -31.65 -5.08 0.39
N GLY A 641 -30.51 -4.39 0.36
CA GLY A 641 -29.82 -3.94 1.56
C GLY A 641 -28.90 -5.00 2.18
N GLN A 642 -28.73 -6.17 1.55
CA GLN A 642 -27.90 -7.25 2.07
C GLN A 642 -26.41 -6.92 1.90
N LEU A 643 -25.66 -6.89 3.00
CA LEU A 643 -24.21 -6.65 3.03
C LEU A 643 -23.42 -7.93 2.74
N ALA A 644 -22.32 -7.82 1.99
CA ALA A 644 -21.40 -8.93 1.76
C ALA A 644 -19.95 -8.46 1.66
N ALA A 645 -19.02 -9.37 1.96
CA ALA A 645 -17.58 -9.17 1.87
C ALA A 645 -16.93 -10.34 1.11
N TYR A 646 -16.05 -10.02 0.17
CA TYR A 646 -15.36 -10.98 -0.68
C TYR A 646 -13.85 -10.82 -0.60
N VAL A 647 -13.13 -11.93 -0.61
CA VAL A 647 -11.67 -11.99 -0.70
C VAL A 647 -11.26 -13.03 -1.73
N ARG A 648 -10.07 -12.85 -2.29
CA ARG A 648 -9.34 -13.92 -2.97
C ARG A 648 -8.51 -14.66 -1.92
N ASP A 649 -8.54 -15.99 -1.92
CA ASP A 649 -7.69 -16.84 -1.06
C ASP A 649 -6.35 -17.20 -1.75
N GLY A 650 -5.38 -17.71 -1.00
CA GLY A 650 -4.05 -18.09 -1.48
C GLY A 650 -4.04 -19.30 -2.43
N ALA A 651 -5.19 -19.96 -2.62
CA ALA A 651 -5.42 -20.90 -3.72
C ALA A 651 -5.80 -20.20 -5.04
N GLY A 652 -5.92 -18.87 -5.04
CA GLY A 652 -6.30 -18.06 -6.20
C GLY A 652 -7.78 -18.18 -6.56
N SER A 653 -8.68 -18.32 -5.58
CA SER A 653 -10.13 -18.49 -5.79
C SER A 653 -10.97 -17.49 -4.97
N LEU A 654 -12.22 -17.25 -5.37
CA LEU A 654 -13.10 -16.29 -4.70
C LEU A 654 -13.80 -16.93 -3.49
N ARG A 655 -13.67 -16.26 -2.34
CA ARG A 655 -14.40 -16.54 -1.09
C ARG A 655 -15.28 -15.36 -0.74
N GLY A 656 -16.43 -15.62 -0.12
CA GLY A 656 -17.27 -14.54 0.41
C GLY A 656 -18.07 -14.91 1.64
N ARG A 657 -18.41 -13.91 2.45
CA ARG A 657 -19.44 -13.99 3.50
C ARG A 657 -20.56 -13.02 3.17
N VAL A 658 -21.77 -13.38 3.59
CA VAL A 658 -22.98 -12.58 3.43
C VAL A 658 -23.61 -12.38 4.81
N GLN A 659 -24.07 -11.17 5.09
CA GLN A 659 -24.78 -10.84 6.32
C GLN A 659 -26.27 -11.14 6.15
N ALA A 660 -26.84 -11.94 7.06
CA ALA A 660 -28.27 -12.20 7.15
C ALA A 660 -29.02 -10.98 7.71
N ALA A 661 -30.35 -10.94 7.51
CA ALA A 661 -31.19 -9.82 7.93
C ALA A 661 -31.20 -9.55 9.45
N ASN A 662 -30.81 -10.52 10.27
CA ASN A 662 -30.62 -10.38 11.72
C ASN A 662 -29.23 -9.83 12.11
N GLY A 663 -28.39 -9.46 11.15
CA GLY A 663 -27.04 -8.95 11.36
C GLY A 663 -25.95 -10.03 11.53
N SER A 664 -26.29 -11.33 11.58
CA SER A 664 -25.29 -12.38 11.68
C SER A 664 -24.62 -12.66 10.32
N TRP A 665 -23.38 -13.13 10.33
CA TRP A 665 -22.64 -13.46 9.10
C TRP A 665 -22.62 -14.96 8.86
N GLY A 666 -23.07 -15.41 7.68
CA GLY A 666 -22.91 -16.80 7.22
C GLY A 666 -21.43 -17.21 7.09
N PRO A 667 -21.09 -18.49 6.85
CA PRO A 667 -19.70 -18.95 6.72
C PRO A 667 -18.99 -18.36 5.49
N TRP A 668 -17.66 -18.57 5.39
CA TRP A 668 -16.92 -18.32 4.15
C TRP A 668 -17.32 -19.35 3.09
N VAL A 669 -18.06 -18.89 2.08
CA VAL A 669 -18.52 -19.70 0.93
C VAL A 669 -17.49 -19.62 -0.20
N GLN A 670 -17.25 -20.74 -0.89
CA GLN A 670 -16.44 -20.78 -2.10
C GLN A 670 -17.29 -20.47 -3.34
N TYR A 671 -16.90 -19.46 -4.11
CA TYR A 671 -17.55 -19.10 -5.37
C TYR A 671 -16.74 -19.55 -6.61
N GLY A 672 -15.60 -20.21 -6.39
CA GLY A 672 -14.75 -20.74 -7.45
C GLY A 672 -13.92 -19.64 -8.14
N GLY A 673 -13.67 -19.84 -9.43
CA GLY A 673 -12.59 -19.13 -10.13
C GLY A 673 -11.21 -19.71 -9.77
N THR A 674 -10.23 -19.41 -10.61
CA THR A 674 -8.83 -19.80 -10.47
C THR A 674 -7.96 -18.66 -10.99
N ASP A 675 -6.67 -18.66 -10.62
CA ASP A 675 -5.70 -17.64 -11.04
C ASP A 675 -6.14 -16.20 -10.66
N LEU A 676 -6.87 -16.03 -9.57
CA LEU A 676 -7.29 -14.71 -9.10
C LEU A 676 -6.15 -14.01 -8.36
N HIS A 677 -5.89 -12.75 -8.70
CA HIS A 677 -4.80 -11.95 -8.12
C HIS A 677 -5.28 -10.61 -7.58
N GLY A 678 -4.52 -10.04 -6.63
CA GLY A 678 -4.86 -8.76 -6.00
C GLY A 678 -6.12 -8.82 -5.12
N THR A 679 -6.82 -7.69 -5.02
CA THR A 679 -8.11 -7.55 -4.31
C THR A 679 -9.25 -7.52 -5.32
N PRO A 680 -10.34 -8.29 -5.13
CA PRO A 680 -11.52 -8.21 -5.98
C PRO A 680 -12.16 -6.80 -5.97
N ALA A 681 -12.96 -6.49 -6.99
CA ALA A 681 -13.82 -5.31 -7.02
C ALA A 681 -15.29 -5.75 -7.00
N THR A 682 -16.18 -4.94 -6.43
CA THR A 682 -17.62 -5.25 -6.41
C THR A 682 -18.43 -3.96 -6.46
N ALA A 683 -19.55 -4.01 -7.17
CA ALA A 683 -20.56 -2.97 -7.22
C ALA A 683 -21.93 -3.60 -7.49
N THR A 684 -22.98 -2.78 -7.45
CA THR A 684 -24.37 -3.21 -7.68
C THR A 684 -24.88 -2.55 -8.96
N ASP A 685 -25.51 -3.34 -9.84
CA ASP A 685 -26.03 -2.88 -11.13
C ASP A 685 -27.36 -2.12 -11.01
N GLY A 686 -27.87 -1.61 -12.13
CA GLY A 686 -29.14 -0.86 -12.17
C GLY A 686 -30.38 -1.68 -11.84
N ALA A 687 -30.28 -3.01 -11.83
CA ALA A 687 -31.34 -3.92 -11.38
C ALA A 687 -31.20 -4.30 -9.89
N GLY A 688 -30.24 -3.71 -9.16
CA GLY A 688 -29.97 -4.01 -7.77
C GLY A 688 -29.20 -5.32 -7.55
N ARG A 689 -28.63 -5.92 -8.59
CA ARG A 689 -27.86 -7.17 -8.50
C ARG A 689 -26.40 -6.84 -8.23
N ARG A 690 -25.83 -7.48 -7.21
CA ARG A 690 -24.39 -7.42 -6.96
C ARG A 690 -23.63 -8.12 -8.08
N MET A 691 -22.57 -7.47 -8.54
CA MET A 691 -21.50 -8.07 -9.34
C MET A 691 -20.17 -8.05 -8.54
N VAL A 692 -19.34 -9.08 -8.75
CA VAL A 692 -17.97 -9.16 -8.23
C VAL A 692 -17.04 -9.46 -9.40
N PHE A 693 -15.83 -8.90 -9.37
CA PHE A 693 -14.83 -9.01 -10.41
C PHE A 693 -13.46 -9.27 -9.80
N ALA A 694 -12.63 -10.07 -10.44
CA ALA A 694 -11.25 -10.31 -10.04
C ALA A 694 -10.36 -10.46 -11.28
N ALA A 695 -9.21 -9.81 -11.26
CA ALA A 695 -8.22 -9.93 -12.31
C ALA A 695 -7.49 -11.29 -12.22
N THR A 696 -7.08 -11.81 -13.37
CA THR A 696 -6.19 -12.97 -13.50
C THR A 696 -4.92 -12.58 -14.27
N THR A 697 -4.00 -13.52 -14.48
CA THR A 697 -2.84 -13.28 -15.35
C THR A 697 -3.19 -13.04 -16.82
N LYS A 698 -4.46 -13.27 -17.23
CA LYS A 698 -4.88 -13.28 -18.64
C LYS A 698 -6.17 -12.53 -18.95
N SER A 699 -7.01 -12.22 -17.96
CA SER A 699 -8.35 -11.65 -18.16
C SER A 699 -8.92 -11.08 -16.85
N VAL A 700 -10.22 -10.78 -16.86
CA VAL A 700 -11.02 -10.51 -15.66
C VAL A 700 -12.16 -11.55 -15.59
N LEU A 701 -12.21 -12.29 -14.49
CA LEU A 701 -13.36 -13.13 -14.15
C LEU A 701 -14.39 -12.32 -13.35
N GLY A 702 -15.66 -12.72 -13.42
CA GLY A 702 -16.70 -12.13 -12.61
C GLY A 702 -17.81 -13.08 -12.19
N TRP A 703 -18.61 -12.62 -11.25
CA TRP A 703 -19.77 -13.28 -10.67
C TRP A 703 -20.91 -12.27 -10.59
N VAL A 704 -22.16 -12.73 -10.78
CA VAL A 704 -23.35 -11.87 -10.70
C VAL A 704 -24.46 -12.59 -9.93
N GLN A 705 -25.22 -11.87 -9.12
CA GLN A 705 -26.47 -12.41 -8.57
C GLN A 705 -27.52 -12.55 -9.69
N PRO A 706 -28.27 -13.66 -9.80
CA PRO A 706 -29.33 -13.76 -10.80
C PRO A 706 -30.49 -12.77 -10.54
N LYS A 707 -30.70 -12.39 -9.27
CA LYS A 707 -31.62 -11.36 -8.81
C LYS A 707 -31.12 -10.77 -7.48
N PRO A 708 -31.54 -9.57 -7.05
CA PRO A 708 -31.14 -8.99 -5.76
C PRO A 708 -31.39 -9.95 -4.59
N GLY A 709 -30.48 -9.99 -3.62
CA GLY A 709 -30.57 -10.85 -2.43
C GLY A 709 -30.33 -12.35 -2.66
N ALA A 710 -30.15 -12.81 -3.91
CA ALA A 710 -29.78 -14.19 -4.20
C ALA A 710 -28.26 -14.44 -3.98
N PRO A 711 -27.82 -15.70 -3.79
CA PRO A 711 -26.40 -16.04 -3.89
C PRO A 711 -25.81 -15.64 -5.25
N LEU A 712 -24.51 -15.35 -5.29
CA LEU A 712 -23.80 -15.18 -6.57
C LEU A 712 -23.89 -16.47 -7.41
N GLY A 713 -24.04 -16.32 -8.73
CA GLY A 713 -23.87 -17.40 -9.69
C GLY A 713 -22.40 -17.86 -9.82
N PRO A 714 -22.12 -18.81 -10.73
CA PRO A 714 -20.77 -19.31 -10.96
C PRO A 714 -19.84 -18.25 -11.60
N ALA A 715 -18.53 -18.47 -11.46
CA ALA A 715 -17.51 -17.68 -12.13
C ALA A 715 -17.71 -17.70 -13.65
N THR A 716 -17.72 -16.53 -14.28
CA THR A 716 -17.93 -16.34 -15.73
C THR A 716 -16.85 -15.41 -16.28
N ALA A 717 -16.36 -15.69 -17.49
CA ALA A 717 -15.41 -14.80 -18.17
C ALA A 717 -16.14 -13.52 -18.63
N THR A 718 -15.56 -12.34 -18.35
CA THR A 718 -16.17 -11.05 -18.75
C THR A 718 -15.95 -10.70 -20.23
N GLY A 719 -14.99 -11.35 -20.89
CA GLY A 719 -14.51 -10.97 -22.22
C GLY A 719 -13.46 -9.85 -22.24
N LEU A 720 -13.02 -9.37 -21.06
CA LEU A 720 -11.94 -8.38 -20.96
C LEU A 720 -10.56 -9.01 -21.19
N PRO A 721 -9.59 -8.23 -21.72
CA PRO A 721 -8.18 -8.63 -21.76
C PRO A 721 -7.57 -8.66 -20.35
N ASP A 722 -6.29 -9.00 -20.29
CA ASP A 722 -5.45 -8.83 -19.11
C ASP A 722 -5.38 -7.37 -18.65
N THR A 723 -5.08 -7.19 -17.37
CA THR A 723 -5.01 -5.90 -16.68
C THR A 723 -3.80 -5.88 -15.76
N THR A 724 -3.36 -4.71 -15.30
CA THR A 724 -2.26 -4.62 -14.30
C THR A 724 -2.73 -4.96 -12.87
N LEU A 725 -3.78 -5.77 -12.71
CA LEU A 725 -4.46 -6.23 -11.50
C LEU A 725 -5.53 -5.33 -10.82
N PRO A 726 -5.27 -4.12 -10.27
CA PRO A 726 -6.32 -3.38 -9.57
C PRO A 726 -7.49 -3.00 -10.50
N LEU A 727 -8.69 -3.35 -10.05
CA LEU A 727 -9.96 -2.98 -10.68
C LEU A 727 -10.70 -1.99 -9.78
N THR A 728 -11.28 -0.96 -10.37
CA THR A 728 -12.28 -0.10 -9.73
C THR A 728 -13.61 -0.33 -10.41
N ALA A 729 -14.69 -0.45 -9.62
CA ALA A 729 -16.02 -0.81 -10.07
C ALA A 729 -17.07 0.16 -9.53
N GLU A 730 -17.97 0.64 -10.38
CA GLU A 730 -19.06 1.54 -10.02
C GLU A 730 -20.35 1.14 -10.77
N GLY A 731 -21.50 1.14 -10.08
CA GLY A 731 -22.79 0.89 -10.73
C GLY A 731 -23.18 2.07 -11.63
N ARG A 732 -23.22 1.86 -12.96
CA ARG A 732 -23.49 2.91 -13.96
C ARG A 732 -24.15 2.33 -15.19
N GLU A 733 -24.93 3.16 -15.90
CA GLU A 733 -25.47 2.85 -17.23
C GLU A 733 -26.27 1.51 -17.26
N GLY A 734 -26.95 1.20 -16.15
CA GLY A 734 -27.69 -0.06 -15.95
C GLY A 734 -26.84 -1.27 -15.56
N GLY A 735 -25.51 -1.24 -15.79
CA GLY A 735 -24.56 -2.29 -15.43
C GLY A 735 -23.59 -1.88 -14.34
N VAL A 736 -22.38 -2.47 -14.37
CA VAL A 736 -21.22 -2.02 -13.60
C VAL A 736 -20.11 -1.59 -14.54
N ARG A 737 -19.69 -0.34 -14.45
CA ARG A 737 -18.52 0.17 -15.18
C ARG A 737 -17.25 -0.18 -14.41
N LEU A 738 -16.26 -0.69 -15.14
CA LEU A 738 -14.93 -0.98 -14.63
C LEU A 738 -13.92 0.04 -15.14
N TRP A 739 -12.92 0.35 -14.31
CA TRP A 739 -11.69 1.05 -14.68
C TRP A 739 -10.49 0.26 -14.20
N PHE A 740 -9.48 0.19 -15.05
CA PHE A 740 -8.25 -0.60 -14.85
C PHE A 740 -7.16 -0.08 -15.78
N ARG A 741 -5.92 -0.57 -15.64
CA ARG A 741 -4.84 -0.19 -16.55
C ARG A 741 -4.53 -1.25 -17.59
N LYS A 742 -4.11 -0.76 -18.76
CA LYS A 742 -3.56 -1.53 -19.88
C LYS A 742 -2.11 -1.95 -19.58
N PRO A 743 -1.81 -3.27 -19.57
CA PRO A 743 -0.45 -3.76 -19.43
C PRO A 743 0.50 -3.20 -20.51
N GLY A 744 1.76 -2.97 -20.13
CA GLY A 744 2.81 -2.46 -21.02
C GLY A 744 2.62 -1.02 -21.50
N SER A 745 1.81 -0.21 -20.80
CA SER A 745 1.63 1.23 -21.12
C SER A 745 1.08 2.08 -19.98
N GLY A 746 0.40 1.48 -18.99
CA GLY A 746 -0.14 2.22 -17.85
C GLY A 746 -1.37 3.09 -18.15
N ASN A 747 -1.82 3.15 -19.42
CA ASN A 747 -3.05 3.83 -19.82
C ASN A 747 -4.27 3.29 -19.05
N VAL A 748 -5.20 4.18 -18.71
CA VAL A 748 -6.48 3.83 -18.13
C VAL A 748 -7.41 3.31 -19.23
N ARG A 749 -8.09 2.21 -18.94
CA ARG A 749 -9.16 1.65 -19.76
C ARG A 749 -10.45 1.60 -18.96
N THR A 750 -11.57 1.68 -19.67
CA THR A 750 -12.90 1.45 -19.10
C THR A 750 -13.73 0.51 -19.97
N ALA A 751 -14.64 -0.23 -19.35
CA ALA A 751 -15.67 -1.01 -20.03
C ALA A 751 -16.93 -1.08 -19.15
N LEU A 752 -18.10 -1.18 -19.78
CA LEU A 752 -19.37 -1.44 -19.09
C LEU A 752 -19.65 -2.94 -19.09
N VAL A 753 -19.81 -3.54 -17.91
CA VAL A 753 -20.18 -4.96 -17.78
C VAL A 753 -21.66 -5.08 -17.43
N THR A 754 -22.39 -5.85 -18.22
CA THR A 754 -23.81 -6.16 -18.06
C THR A 754 -24.00 -7.64 -17.66
N GLY A 755 -25.05 -7.96 -16.90
CA GLY A 755 -25.29 -9.32 -16.37
C GLY A 755 -26.40 -10.14 -17.04
N ASP A 756 -27.15 -9.55 -17.99
CA ASP A 756 -28.31 -10.22 -18.60
C ASP A 756 -27.85 -11.25 -19.64
N GLY A 757 -28.21 -12.52 -19.41
CA GLY A 757 -27.71 -13.65 -20.20
C GLY A 757 -26.27 -14.07 -19.86
N GLY A 758 -25.68 -13.52 -18.80
CA GLY A 758 -24.29 -13.74 -18.40
C GLY A 758 -23.49 -12.43 -18.35
N LEU A 759 -22.28 -12.48 -17.80
CA LEU A 759 -21.41 -11.30 -17.75
C LEU A 759 -20.79 -11.02 -19.12
N LYS A 760 -20.99 -9.81 -19.63
CA LYS A 760 -20.40 -9.35 -20.89
C LYS A 760 -19.87 -7.93 -20.75
N ALA A 761 -18.60 -7.72 -21.06
CA ALA A 761 -18.01 -6.41 -21.21
C ALA A 761 -18.34 -5.79 -22.58
N ASN A 762 -18.71 -4.51 -22.57
CA ASN A 762 -19.08 -3.73 -23.75
C ASN A 762 -18.35 -2.38 -23.71
N GLY A 763 -18.09 -1.77 -24.88
CA GLY A 763 -17.50 -0.43 -24.96
C GLY A 763 -16.11 -0.30 -24.35
N LEU A 764 -15.24 -1.33 -24.51
CA LEU A 764 -13.86 -1.28 -24.05
C LEU A 764 -13.13 -0.10 -24.71
N THR A 765 -12.79 0.91 -23.92
CA THR A 765 -12.23 2.18 -24.39
C THR A 765 -10.88 2.43 -23.71
N ASP A 766 -9.88 2.83 -24.49
CA ASP A 766 -8.57 3.31 -24.02
C ASP A 766 -8.69 4.82 -23.79
N LEU A 767 -8.62 5.26 -22.53
CA LEU A 767 -8.79 6.67 -22.12
C LEU A 767 -7.46 7.43 -22.09
N GLY A 768 -6.38 6.82 -22.59
CA GLY A 768 -5.03 7.35 -22.44
C GLY A 768 -4.57 7.34 -20.98
N GLY A 769 -3.62 8.20 -20.65
CA GLY A 769 -3.11 8.35 -19.30
C GLY A 769 -1.66 8.82 -19.28
N LEU A 770 -1.15 9.02 -18.06
CA LEU A 770 0.21 9.47 -17.82
C LEU A 770 1.14 8.30 -17.47
N GLN A 771 1.02 7.19 -18.20
CA GLN A 771 1.93 6.02 -18.15
C GLN A 771 2.16 5.47 -16.72
N GLY A 772 1.11 5.48 -15.90
CA GLY A 772 1.22 5.11 -14.48
C GLY A 772 0.90 3.65 -14.18
N PHE A 773 1.09 3.25 -12.92
CA PHE A 773 0.78 1.92 -12.41
C PHE A 773 -0.14 1.99 -11.18
N GLY A 774 -0.49 0.82 -10.62
CA GLY A 774 -1.40 0.70 -9.48
C GLY A 774 -2.84 1.11 -9.80
N ALA A 775 -3.66 1.27 -8.76
CA ALA A 775 -5.09 1.55 -8.91
C ALA A 775 -5.40 2.93 -9.51
N VAL A 776 -6.60 3.05 -10.08
CA VAL A 776 -7.18 4.26 -10.66
C VAL A 776 -8.57 4.44 -10.05
N THR A 777 -8.80 5.51 -9.29
CA THR A 777 -10.14 5.83 -8.80
C THR A 777 -10.96 6.54 -9.88
N ALA A 778 -12.27 6.32 -9.85
CA ALA A 778 -13.25 6.93 -10.75
C ALA A 778 -14.48 7.32 -9.92
N SER A 779 -14.98 8.55 -10.12
CA SER A 779 -16.27 8.99 -9.61
C SER A 779 -16.71 10.28 -10.31
N GLY A 780 -18.02 10.47 -10.53
CA GLY A 780 -18.55 11.49 -11.45
C GLY A 780 -17.81 11.54 -12.78
N HIS A 781 -17.29 12.72 -13.13
CA HIS A 781 -16.42 13.04 -14.26
C HIS A 781 -14.91 12.87 -14.00
N VAL A 782 -14.50 12.56 -12.76
CA VAL A 782 -13.09 12.52 -12.35
C VAL A 782 -12.53 11.10 -12.40
N LEU A 783 -11.38 10.96 -13.07
CA LEU A 783 -10.49 9.82 -12.97
C LEU A 783 -9.17 10.27 -12.34
N ALA A 784 -8.60 9.47 -11.44
CA ALA A 784 -7.28 9.78 -10.89
C ALA A 784 -6.48 8.53 -10.52
N GLY A 785 -5.17 8.57 -10.72
CA GLY A 785 -4.27 7.45 -10.47
C GLY A 785 -2.82 7.90 -10.35
N ARG A 786 -1.92 7.00 -9.93
CA ARG A 786 -0.48 7.30 -10.02
C ARG A 786 -0.09 7.51 -11.49
N SER A 787 0.90 8.34 -11.75
CA SER A 787 1.50 8.58 -13.07
C SER A 787 2.96 8.11 -13.09
N ALA A 788 3.56 7.96 -14.28
CA ALA A 788 5.01 7.93 -14.41
C ALA A 788 5.59 9.19 -13.75
N GLY A 789 6.58 9.04 -12.88
CA GLY A 789 7.05 10.06 -11.92
C GLY A 789 6.44 9.95 -10.52
N GLY A 790 5.59 8.95 -10.25
CA GLY A 790 5.09 8.60 -8.91
C GLY A 790 4.04 9.54 -8.31
N ARG A 791 3.80 10.68 -8.96
CA ARG A 791 2.80 11.69 -8.61
C ARG A 791 1.39 11.29 -9.03
N LEU A 792 0.39 11.93 -8.44
CA LEU A 792 -1.00 11.80 -8.85
C LEU A 792 -1.26 12.49 -10.20
N GLY A 793 -1.81 11.74 -11.15
CA GLY A 793 -2.38 12.25 -12.38
C GLY A 793 -3.91 12.17 -12.37
N SER A 794 -4.57 13.08 -13.06
CA SER A 794 -6.04 13.16 -13.11
C SER A 794 -6.59 13.56 -14.48
N ASP A 795 -7.78 13.08 -14.80
CA ASP A 795 -8.59 13.42 -15.98
C ASP A 795 -9.98 13.86 -15.47
N LEU A 796 -10.54 14.91 -16.10
CA LEU A 796 -11.77 15.60 -15.70
C LEU A 796 -12.82 15.59 -16.82
N GLY A 797 -12.74 14.62 -17.75
CA GLY A 797 -13.74 14.38 -18.79
C GLY A 797 -13.18 14.43 -20.21
N SER A 798 -13.96 13.85 -21.13
CA SER A 798 -13.59 13.63 -22.52
C SER A 798 -13.04 14.87 -23.23
N GLY A 799 -11.85 14.72 -23.84
CA GLY A 799 -11.19 15.76 -24.62
C GLY A 799 -10.27 16.70 -23.82
N ARG A 800 -10.20 16.55 -22.49
CA ARG A 800 -9.20 17.24 -21.66
C ARG A 800 -7.88 16.44 -21.63
N PRO A 801 -6.71 17.10 -21.56
CA PRO A 801 -5.46 16.42 -21.27
C PRO A 801 -5.43 15.95 -19.81
N TRP A 802 -4.68 14.87 -19.54
CA TRP A 802 -4.40 14.46 -18.17
C TRP A 802 -3.49 15.49 -17.46
N GLU A 803 -3.91 15.95 -16.29
CA GLU A 803 -3.16 16.88 -15.44
C GLU A 803 -2.29 16.14 -14.41
N ARG A 804 -1.22 16.79 -13.96
CA ARG A 804 -0.30 16.28 -12.93
C ARG A 804 -0.36 17.14 -11.67
N SER A 805 -0.78 16.54 -10.56
CA SER A 805 -0.62 17.13 -9.22
C SER A 805 0.83 16.98 -8.74
N PRO A 806 1.34 17.88 -7.87
CA PRO A 806 2.66 17.68 -7.24
C PRO A 806 2.70 16.51 -6.24
N LEU A 807 1.55 15.98 -5.81
CA LEU A 807 1.47 15.03 -4.71
C LEU A 807 1.97 13.62 -5.09
N MET A 808 3.02 13.16 -4.41
CA MET A 808 3.33 11.74 -4.25
C MET A 808 2.59 11.18 -3.02
N PHE A 809 2.08 9.96 -3.12
CA PHE A 809 1.14 9.38 -2.16
C PHE A 809 1.35 7.87 -1.95
N VAL A 810 0.76 7.32 -0.89
CA VAL A 810 0.82 5.89 -0.51
C VAL A 810 -0.51 5.16 -0.80
N GLY A 811 -0.43 3.89 -1.23
CA GLY A 811 -1.58 3.09 -1.65
C GLY A 811 -2.29 3.68 -2.88
N ALA A 812 -3.61 3.46 -2.95
CA ALA A 812 -4.49 3.99 -3.99
C ALA A 812 -5.15 5.35 -3.63
N PRO A 813 -5.46 6.21 -4.62
CA PRO A 813 -6.35 7.36 -4.45
C PRO A 813 -7.81 6.89 -4.22
N SER A 814 -8.69 7.81 -3.82
CA SER A 814 -10.14 7.56 -3.77
C SER A 814 -10.93 8.82 -4.08
N ALA A 815 -11.97 8.69 -4.89
CA ALA A 815 -12.90 9.75 -5.26
C ALA A 815 -14.34 9.34 -4.95
N THR A 816 -15.20 10.32 -4.66
CA THR A 816 -16.63 10.11 -4.43
C THR A 816 -17.45 11.34 -4.83
N THR A 817 -18.62 11.13 -5.43
CA THR A 817 -19.61 12.19 -5.69
C THR A 817 -20.11 12.78 -4.37
N THR A 818 -20.18 14.10 -4.30
CA THR A 818 -20.48 14.88 -3.09
C THR A 818 -21.64 15.83 -3.38
N GLY A 819 -22.87 15.38 -3.18
CA GLY A 819 -24.05 16.05 -3.73
C GLY A 819 -24.26 15.69 -5.20
N LYS A 820 -24.85 16.60 -5.99
CA LYS A 820 -25.21 16.34 -7.40
C LYS A 820 -24.05 16.55 -8.38
N ASP A 821 -23.39 17.71 -8.28
CA ASP A 821 -22.54 18.25 -9.35
C ASP A 821 -21.09 18.47 -8.88
N MET A 822 -20.63 17.69 -7.89
CA MET A 822 -19.26 17.77 -7.35
C MET A 822 -18.70 16.37 -7.12
N VAL A 823 -17.42 16.19 -7.44
CA VAL A 823 -16.63 15.01 -7.05
C VAL A 823 -15.52 15.47 -6.11
N SER A 824 -15.40 14.81 -4.96
CA SER A 824 -14.26 14.97 -4.05
C SER A 824 -13.23 13.88 -4.35
N LEU A 825 -11.94 14.22 -4.29
CA LEU A 825 -10.82 13.34 -4.54
C LEU A 825 -9.80 13.46 -3.40
N ALA A 826 -9.27 12.33 -2.94
CA ALA A 826 -8.34 12.25 -1.83
C ALA A 826 -7.17 11.31 -2.08
N VAL A 827 -6.03 11.64 -1.45
CA VAL A 827 -4.83 10.79 -1.30
C VAL A 827 -4.25 10.95 0.11
N VAL A 828 -3.46 9.98 0.57
CA VAL A 828 -2.57 10.19 1.73
C VAL A 828 -1.14 10.34 1.21
N GLY A 829 -0.49 11.46 1.53
CA GLY A 829 0.85 11.79 1.06
C GLY A 829 1.93 10.87 1.64
N LEU A 830 3.15 10.97 1.12
CA LEU A 830 4.30 10.25 1.71
C LEU A 830 4.66 10.75 3.12
N ASP A 831 4.16 11.93 3.51
CA ASP A 831 4.15 12.51 4.85
C ASP A 831 3.08 11.91 5.79
N ALA A 832 2.30 10.93 5.33
CA ALA A 832 1.16 10.31 6.01
C ALA A 832 0.00 11.28 6.37
N ARG A 833 -0.09 12.45 5.72
CA ARG A 833 -1.22 13.37 5.86
C ARG A 833 -2.26 13.13 4.77
N LEU A 834 -3.53 13.32 5.09
CA LEU A 834 -4.61 13.32 4.10
C LEU A 834 -4.57 14.62 3.30
N TYR A 835 -4.60 14.51 1.98
CA TYR A 835 -4.78 15.63 1.05
C TYR A 835 -6.08 15.43 0.29
N VAL A 836 -6.87 16.49 0.19
CA VAL A 836 -8.17 16.48 -0.50
C VAL A 836 -8.29 17.61 -1.50
N THR A 837 -9.08 17.38 -2.54
CA THR A 837 -9.52 18.38 -3.50
C THR A 837 -10.94 18.03 -3.95
N SER A 838 -11.56 18.89 -4.74
CA SER A 838 -12.83 18.63 -5.41
C SER A 838 -12.85 19.24 -6.81
N SER A 839 -13.72 18.72 -7.66
CA SER A 839 -14.05 19.30 -8.97
C SER A 839 -15.56 19.42 -9.10
N ALA A 840 -16.03 20.54 -9.64
CA ALA A 840 -17.41 20.67 -10.08
C ALA A 840 -17.59 19.97 -11.45
N ASP A 841 -18.73 19.31 -11.65
CA ASP A 841 -19.11 18.69 -12.93
C ASP A 841 -19.72 19.77 -13.84
N ASP A 842 -18.85 20.60 -14.43
CA ASP A 842 -19.24 21.67 -15.34
C ASP A 842 -18.31 21.78 -16.56
N ALA A 843 -18.69 22.60 -17.55
CA ALA A 843 -17.96 22.76 -18.80
C ALA A 843 -16.53 23.31 -18.65
N ASN A 844 -16.16 23.82 -17.48
CA ASN A 844 -14.83 24.30 -17.10
C ASN A 844 -14.26 23.54 -15.87
N ALA A 845 -14.66 22.27 -15.69
CA ALA A 845 -14.17 21.38 -14.66
C ALA A 845 -12.63 21.44 -14.51
N HIS A 846 -12.19 21.76 -13.30
CA HIS A 846 -10.81 21.82 -12.84
C HIS A 846 -10.76 21.21 -11.42
N LEU A 847 -9.58 20.77 -10.96
CA LEU A 847 -9.39 20.45 -9.55
C LEU A 847 -9.16 21.74 -8.76
N ALA A 848 -9.86 21.89 -7.63
CA ALA A 848 -9.55 22.91 -6.64
C ALA A 848 -8.11 22.74 -6.09
N PRO A 849 -7.50 23.79 -5.51
CA PRO A 849 -6.22 23.65 -4.82
C PRO A 849 -6.26 22.53 -3.77
N TRP A 850 -5.19 21.74 -3.70
CA TRP A 850 -5.08 20.64 -2.74
C TRP A 850 -5.00 21.16 -1.31
N LEU A 851 -5.90 20.68 -0.46
CA LEU A 851 -5.99 21.02 0.95
C LEU A 851 -5.39 19.88 1.79
N PRO A 852 -4.28 20.10 2.51
CA PRO A 852 -3.83 19.16 3.53
C PRO A 852 -4.78 19.20 4.74
N VAL A 853 -5.08 18.04 5.30
CA VAL A 853 -5.98 17.87 6.44
C VAL A 853 -5.19 17.53 7.71
N GLY A 854 -5.50 18.23 8.80
CA GLY A 854 -4.84 18.06 10.10
C GLY A 854 -3.48 18.76 10.19
N PRO A 855 -2.84 18.72 11.37
CA PRO A 855 -1.53 19.33 11.59
C PRO A 855 -0.44 18.71 10.70
N ARG A 856 0.73 19.36 10.62
CA ARG A 856 1.93 18.72 10.06
C ARG A 856 2.30 17.51 10.92
N ASN A 857 2.65 16.41 10.28
CA ASN A 857 3.06 15.18 10.94
C ASN A 857 4.50 15.27 11.48
N VAL A 858 5.27 16.23 10.96
CA VAL A 858 6.61 16.59 11.41
C VAL A 858 6.68 18.10 11.59
N THR A 859 7.27 18.57 12.69
CA THR A 859 7.64 19.98 12.85
C THR A 859 8.60 20.40 11.71
N PRO A 860 8.40 21.57 11.05
CA PRO A 860 9.40 22.13 10.15
C PRO A 860 10.77 22.21 10.85
N ARG A 861 11.84 21.89 10.12
CA ARG A 861 13.23 22.06 10.58
C ARG A 861 13.66 23.51 10.51
#